data_AF-A0A538J258-F1
#
_entry.id   AF-A0A538J258-F1
#
_cell.length_a   1.000
_cell.length_b   1.000
_cell.length_c   1.000
_cell.angle_alpha   90.00
_cell.angle_beta   90.00
_cell.angle_gamma   90.00
#
_symmetry.space_group_name_H-M   'P 1'
#
loop_
_entity.id
_entity.type
_entity.pdbx_description
1 polymer ?
#
loop_
_entity_poly.entity_id
_entity_poly.type
_entity_poly.pdbx_seq_one_letter_code
_entity_poly.pdbx_strand_id
1 'polypeptide(L)'
;MRRATLLTSTAGIGTALAVALPAAAAAPRSPVTLANHCFALRSKARARFVGVAGANGYRASVRSKARGARFYLKPTGLGTYMLYDGGRRLMAAEGSSAVGRSATPGPPAEWRPVRLSTRSFGIRSTATGRDLAAQRSGDLGLAAAGTGGRARRFGFVRARGCRSYPEAELGARGRTFRGTRRDGTVFGFADMHLHITADMRAGGNVIYGENFDRFGISEALGHDDRAHGPDGSLDVTGNLLRTGSPEGTHDTHGWPTFTGWPVHDTYTHQQTYYAWLKRVWEAGERLVVAQTVEDEPLCKLEPLRTHSCDETATVKLQIARLRGLQNYVDAQSGGRGRGWFRLVYSPGQARRVIARGKLAVLIGMESSDALGCSELEGLPQCTRADIDRRLGELYRLGLRSMFIAHWIDNAFAGAAFEPGSTGQFISAMQVEQTGQPFASEPCAGADEADGQCNAKGLSALGSYLVGRLIAKHMLIEADHLSQKARASVLAIAEAKHYPVVSSHTGTGGEWTASQLRRLYAMGGLASATSDAAPELTAKIARFRGYVGPGHNFCIGLGSDTGGFNALPGPRADARSHPLRYPFRSYGGKVTFVRERTGQRVFDLNTDGVAHYGLFADVIGDMLTRQASRNALPPLFHSAEAYLRMWARAAHRR
;
A
#
# COMPACT_ATOMS: atom_id res chain seq x y z
N MET A 1 40.03 -64.20 -26.40
CA MET A 1 39.73 -65.61 -26.07
C MET A 1 39.85 -65.80 -24.56
N ARG A 2 38.97 -66.63 -23.98
CA ARG A 2 38.74 -66.83 -22.54
C ARG A 2 39.95 -67.44 -21.80
N ARG A 3 40.18 -67.10 -20.53
CA ARG A 3 39.80 -67.93 -19.34
C ARG A 3 40.36 -67.38 -18.01
N ALA A 4 39.42 -67.19 -17.08
CA ALA A 4 39.37 -67.48 -15.64
C ALA A 4 40.65 -67.50 -14.77
N THR A 5 40.57 -66.85 -13.60
CA THR A 5 41.31 -67.26 -12.40
C THR A 5 40.46 -67.01 -11.15
N LEU A 6 40.40 -68.05 -10.30
CA LEU A 6 39.64 -68.16 -9.05
C LEU A 6 40.24 -67.31 -7.93
N LEU A 7 39.37 -66.94 -6.98
CA LEU A 7 39.67 -66.31 -5.70
C LEU A 7 40.34 -67.26 -4.71
N THR A 8 41.28 -66.72 -3.93
CA THR A 8 41.67 -67.24 -2.61
C THR A 8 41.53 -66.16 -1.55
N SER A 9 40.93 -66.55 -0.44
CA SER A 9 40.66 -65.79 0.78
C SER A 9 41.85 -65.81 1.74
N THR A 10 42.14 -64.68 2.39
CA THR A 10 42.86 -64.63 3.66
C THR A 10 42.24 -63.56 4.57
N ALA A 11 41.88 -63.97 5.78
CA ALA A 11 41.33 -63.15 6.84
C ALA A 11 42.41 -62.28 7.49
N GLY A 12 42.06 -61.04 7.84
CA GLY A 12 42.89 -60.11 8.59
C GLY A 12 42.03 -59.29 9.57
N ILE A 13 42.42 -59.35 10.84
CA ILE A 13 41.76 -58.81 12.04
C ILE A 13 41.64 -57.28 11.96
N GLY A 14 40.42 -56.75 12.10
CA GLY A 14 40.13 -55.31 12.12
C GLY A 14 39.76 -54.81 13.51
N THR A 15 40.65 -54.04 14.12
CA THR A 15 40.46 -53.24 15.34
C THR A 15 39.27 -52.27 15.22
N ALA A 16 38.31 -52.36 16.15
CA ALA A 16 37.20 -51.41 16.25
C ALA A 16 37.66 -50.07 16.84
N LEU A 17 37.85 -49.05 15.99
CA LEU A 17 37.94 -47.66 16.44
C LEU A 17 36.52 -47.14 16.72
N ALA A 18 36.22 -46.89 18.00
CA ALA A 18 35.05 -46.12 18.40
C ALA A 18 35.25 -44.65 17.99
N VAL A 19 34.61 -44.24 16.90
CA VAL A 19 34.54 -42.83 16.49
C VAL A 19 33.58 -42.10 17.42
N ALA A 20 34.12 -41.28 18.33
CA ALA A 20 33.32 -40.34 19.10
C ALA A 20 32.73 -39.28 18.16
N LEU A 21 31.41 -39.34 17.94
CA LEU A 21 30.68 -38.30 17.22
C LEU A 21 30.81 -36.97 17.97
N PRO A 22 31.07 -35.84 17.29
CA PRO A 22 31.08 -34.54 17.96
C PRO A 22 29.68 -34.25 18.48
N ALA A 23 29.58 -33.86 19.75
CA ALA A 23 28.33 -33.38 20.32
C ALA A 23 27.80 -32.22 19.45
N ALA A 24 26.59 -32.38 18.90
CA ALA A 24 25.96 -31.37 18.09
C ALA A 24 25.90 -30.04 18.86
N ALA A 25 26.63 -29.04 18.40
CA ALA A 25 26.52 -27.68 18.93
C ALA A 25 25.06 -27.24 18.80
N ALA A 26 24.42 -26.90 19.93
CA ALA A 26 23.05 -26.44 19.95
C ALA A 26 22.90 -25.25 18.97
N ALA A 27 21.97 -25.37 18.02
CA ALA A 27 21.67 -24.30 17.07
C ALA A 27 21.50 -22.96 17.82
N PRO A 28 22.10 -21.86 17.34
CA PRO A 28 22.00 -20.56 18.01
C PRO A 28 20.52 -20.22 18.21
N ARG A 29 20.12 -20.03 19.49
CA ARG A 29 18.73 -19.70 19.83
C ARG A 29 18.30 -18.47 19.03
N SER A 30 17.23 -18.61 18.26
CA SER A 30 16.66 -17.52 17.47
C SER A 30 16.48 -16.27 18.35
N PRO A 31 16.80 -15.07 17.83
CA PRO A 31 16.62 -13.83 18.58
C PRO A 31 15.19 -13.72 19.11
N VAL A 32 15.02 -13.30 20.36
CA VAL A 32 13.69 -12.99 20.90
C VAL A 32 13.05 -11.89 20.04
N THR A 33 12.04 -12.25 19.25
CA THR A 33 11.18 -11.29 18.56
C THR A 33 10.21 -10.70 19.57
N LEU A 34 10.21 -9.38 19.73
CA LEU A 34 9.32 -8.67 20.65
C LEU A 34 7.98 -8.30 20.01
N ALA A 35 7.95 -8.10 18.70
CA ALA A 35 6.78 -7.63 17.96
C ALA A 35 5.55 -8.51 18.15
N ASN A 36 4.42 -7.89 18.49
CA ASN A 36 3.09 -8.50 18.54
C ASN A 36 3.05 -9.76 19.43
N HIS A 37 3.81 -9.72 20.53
CA HIS A 37 3.95 -10.83 21.46
C HIS A 37 3.78 -10.38 22.91
N CYS A 38 3.44 -11.35 23.75
CA CYS A 38 3.11 -11.16 25.15
C CYS A 38 4.32 -11.42 26.06
N PHE A 39 4.61 -10.48 26.96
CA PHE A 39 5.74 -10.58 27.89
C PHE A 39 5.39 -10.12 29.30
N ALA A 40 6.05 -10.72 30.28
CA ALA A 40 6.16 -10.16 31.62
C ALA A 40 7.56 -9.52 31.76
N LEU A 41 7.62 -8.33 32.34
CA LEU A 41 8.86 -7.59 32.50
C LEU A 41 9.51 -7.91 33.85
N ARG A 42 10.76 -8.40 33.86
CA ARG A 42 11.50 -8.74 35.08
C ARG A 42 12.63 -7.75 35.34
N SER A 43 12.59 -7.04 36.46
CA SER A 43 13.71 -6.20 36.92
C SER A 43 14.89 -7.07 37.38
N LYS A 44 16.09 -6.77 36.88
CA LYS A 44 17.33 -7.46 37.27
C LYS A 44 17.91 -6.94 38.59
N ALA A 45 17.64 -5.68 38.95
CA ALA A 45 18.01 -5.14 40.26
C ALA A 45 17.16 -5.73 41.37
N ARG A 46 15.84 -5.77 41.20
CA ARG A 46 14.91 -6.22 42.25
C ARG A 46 14.70 -7.74 42.25
N ALA A 47 15.10 -8.42 41.18
CA ALA A 47 14.79 -9.83 40.93
C ALA A 47 13.28 -10.16 40.98
N ARG A 48 12.43 -9.14 40.76
CA ARG A 48 10.96 -9.20 40.74
C ARG A 48 10.41 -8.87 39.36
N PHE A 49 9.19 -9.29 39.10
CA PHE A 49 8.38 -8.89 37.96
C PHE A 49 7.69 -7.56 38.23
N VAL A 50 7.51 -6.79 37.15
CA VAL A 50 6.69 -5.58 37.15
C VAL A 50 5.22 -5.98 37.26
N GLY A 51 4.51 -5.37 38.20
CA GLY A 51 3.06 -5.41 38.33
C GLY A 51 2.47 -4.01 38.20
N VAL A 52 1.16 -3.95 37.97
CA VAL A 52 0.39 -2.70 38.08
C VAL A 52 0.35 -2.28 39.56
N ALA A 53 0.59 -1.00 39.83
CA ALA A 53 0.55 -0.40 41.16
C ALA A 53 -0.49 0.73 41.16
N GLY A 54 -1.67 0.45 41.74
CA GLY A 54 -2.81 1.36 41.68
C GLY A 54 -3.33 1.60 40.25
N ALA A 55 -4.10 2.67 40.06
CA ALA A 55 -4.64 3.02 38.75
C ALA A 55 -3.56 3.54 37.78
N ASN A 56 -2.51 4.20 38.30
CA ASN A 56 -1.65 5.07 37.51
C ASN A 56 -0.20 4.57 37.36
N GLY A 57 0.25 3.58 38.12
CA GLY A 57 1.67 3.25 38.22
C GLY A 57 2.04 1.79 37.94
N TYR A 58 3.35 1.56 37.94
CA TYR A 58 3.95 0.23 37.87
C TYR A 58 5.01 0.05 38.95
N ARG A 59 5.10 -1.15 39.52
CA ARG A 59 6.09 -1.50 40.55
C ARG A 59 6.73 -2.86 40.28
N ALA A 60 8.05 -2.94 40.39
CA ALA A 60 8.84 -4.17 40.33
C ALA A 60 8.89 -4.88 41.70
N SER A 61 7.74 -5.36 42.17
CA SER A 61 7.59 -6.04 43.47
C SER A 61 7.12 -7.50 43.36
N VAL A 62 6.58 -7.92 42.22
CA VAL A 62 5.89 -9.21 42.09
C VAL A 62 6.87 -10.38 42.02
N ARG A 63 6.65 -11.42 42.84
CA ARG A 63 7.60 -12.55 42.94
C ARG A 63 7.56 -13.50 41.74
N SER A 64 6.38 -13.77 41.18
CA SER A 64 6.17 -14.77 40.14
C SER A 64 5.70 -14.14 38.83
N LYS A 65 6.11 -14.73 37.69
CA LYS A 65 5.68 -14.32 36.35
C LYS A 65 4.15 -14.33 36.21
N ALA A 66 3.49 -15.33 36.80
CA ALA A 66 2.06 -15.54 36.68
C ALA A 66 1.22 -14.38 37.24
N ARG A 67 1.72 -13.71 38.29
CA ARG A 67 1.06 -12.57 38.95
C ARG A 67 1.55 -11.21 38.45
N GLY A 68 2.58 -11.19 37.58
CA GLY A 68 3.13 -9.95 37.03
C GLY A 68 2.19 -9.36 35.98
N ALA A 69 2.34 -8.05 35.75
CA ALA A 69 1.70 -7.40 34.62
C ALA A 69 2.15 -8.05 33.31
N ARG A 70 1.20 -8.21 32.40
CA ARG A 70 1.41 -8.77 31.07
C ARG A 70 1.34 -7.62 30.08
N PHE A 71 2.39 -7.47 29.28
CA PHE A 71 2.53 -6.43 28.28
C PHE A 71 2.53 -7.03 26.88
N TYR A 72 1.60 -6.58 26.06
CA TYR A 72 1.64 -6.75 24.61
C TYR A 72 2.57 -5.69 24.03
N LEU A 73 3.61 -6.12 23.33
CA LEU A 73 4.55 -5.21 22.69
C LEU A 73 4.09 -4.92 21.25
N LYS A 74 3.32 -3.84 21.09
CA LYS A 74 2.88 -3.33 19.79
C LYS A 74 4.05 -2.57 19.14
N PRO A 75 4.58 -3.01 17.99
CA PRO A 75 5.59 -2.24 17.28
C PRO A 75 5.02 -0.91 16.82
N THR A 76 5.77 0.17 17.06
CA THR A 76 5.51 1.50 16.51
C THR A 76 6.44 1.81 15.33
N GLY A 77 7.55 1.09 15.23
CA GLY A 77 8.52 1.15 14.14
C GLY A 77 9.57 0.05 14.30
N LEU A 78 10.65 0.12 13.53
CA LEU A 78 11.73 -0.86 13.62
C LEU A 78 12.49 -0.71 14.95
N GLY A 79 12.20 -1.59 15.90
CA GLY A 79 12.87 -1.64 17.20
C GLY A 79 12.26 -0.72 18.28
N THR A 80 11.15 -0.06 17.98
CA THR A 80 10.36 0.73 18.93
C THR A 80 8.99 0.09 19.16
N TYR A 81 8.50 0.21 20.40
CA TYR A 81 7.29 -0.47 20.86
C TYR A 81 6.51 0.36 21.86
N MET A 82 5.19 0.25 21.80
CA MET A 82 4.28 0.52 22.89
C MET A 82 4.09 -0.73 23.75
N LEU A 83 4.14 -0.56 25.08
CA LEU A 83 3.93 -1.64 26.05
C LEU A 83 2.50 -1.54 26.61
N TYR A 84 1.60 -2.36 26.07
CA TYR A 84 0.17 -2.31 26.39
C TYR A 84 -0.20 -3.39 27.42
N ASP A 85 -0.73 -2.97 28.56
CA ASP A 85 -1.04 -3.85 29.68
C ASP A 85 -2.45 -4.48 29.62
N GLY A 86 -2.70 -5.43 30.52
CA GLY A 86 -3.98 -6.13 30.59
C GLY A 86 -5.19 -5.25 30.93
N GLY A 87 -4.97 -4.06 31.51
CA GLY A 87 -6.00 -3.08 31.82
C GLY A 87 -6.21 -2.04 30.72
N ARG A 88 -5.77 -2.33 29.49
CA ARG A 88 -5.87 -1.43 28.33
C ARG A 88 -5.17 -0.09 28.51
N ARG A 89 -4.05 -0.08 29.24
CA ARG A 89 -3.19 1.11 29.42
C ARG A 89 -1.82 0.88 28.82
N LEU A 90 -1.23 1.95 28.33
CA LEU A 90 0.12 2.04 27.81
C LEU A 90 1.08 2.48 28.92
N MET A 91 2.22 1.81 29.03
CA MET A 91 3.32 2.32 29.85
C MET A 91 3.87 3.59 29.20
N ALA A 92 3.83 4.71 29.92
CA ALA A 92 4.23 6.02 29.41
C ALA A 92 5.23 6.73 30.32
N ALA A 93 6.15 7.48 29.71
CA ALA A 93 6.99 8.45 30.40
C ALA A 93 6.14 9.67 30.81
N GLU A 94 6.21 10.05 32.08
CA GLU A 94 5.48 11.19 32.64
C GLU A 94 6.49 12.22 33.18
N GLY A 95 6.54 13.38 32.53
CA GLY A 95 7.54 14.40 32.82
C GLY A 95 8.97 13.86 32.68
N SER A 96 9.87 14.31 33.55
CA SER A 96 11.31 14.00 33.46
C SER A 96 11.75 12.76 34.25
N SER A 97 10.90 12.24 35.14
CA SER A 97 11.32 11.26 36.16
C SER A 97 10.35 10.10 36.39
N ALA A 98 9.06 10.24 36.03
CA ALA A 98 8.03 9.27 36.35
C ALA A 98 7.69 8.36 35.16
N VAL A 99 7.11 7.20 35.49
CA VAL A 99 6.55 6.25 34.53
C VAL A 99 5.18 5.82 35.02
N GLY A 100 4.16 6.05 34.20
CA GLY A 100 2.79 5.76 34.54
C GLY A 100 2.01 5.06 33.44
N ARG A 101 0.68 5.15 33.54
CA ARG A 101 -0.30 4.38 32.77
C ARG A 101 -1.18 5.34 31.98
N SER A 102 -0.95 5.43 30.67
CA SER A 102 -1.71 6.29 29.75
C SER A 102 -2.78 5.50 28.98
N ALA A 103 -3.89 6.14 28.63
CA ALA A 103 -4.81 5.63 27.61
C ALA A 103 -4.38 6.04 26.19
N THR A 104 -3.62 7.13 26.09
CA THR A 104 -3.32 7.82 24.84
C THR A 104 -2.00 7.29 24.26
N PRO A 105 -2.02 6.78 23.01
CA PRO A 105 -0.80 6.53 22.26
C PRO A 105 0.03 7.82 22.05
N GLY A 106 1.31 7.66 21.75
CA GLY A 106 2.18 8.80 21.44
C GLY A 106 3.63 8.58 21.81
N PRO A 107 4.51 9.56 21.52
CA PRO A 107 5.93 9.48 21.90
C PRO A 107 6.18 9.17 23.39
N PRO A 108 5.38 9.68 24.37
CA PRO A 108 5.56 9.30 25.77
C PRO A 108 5.36 7.80 26.04
N ALA A 109 4.49 7.13 25.28
CA ALA A 109 4.20 5.70 25.39
C ALA A 109 5.14 4.82 24.55
N GLU A 110 6.03 5.41 23.77
CA GLU A 110 6.94 4.70 22.88
C GLU A 110 8.31 4.46 23.54
N TRP A 111 8.76 3.21 23.43
CA TRP A 111 9.99 2.74 24.04
C TRP A 111 10.86 2.01 23.03
N ARG A 112 12.17 2.19 23.15
CA ARG A 112 13.22 1.46 22.42
C ARG A 112 13.94 0.49 23.35
N PRO A 113 13.62 -0.82 23.30
CA PRO A 113 14.41 -1.87 23.94
C PRO A 113 15.80 -1.97 23.30
N VAL A 114 16.85 -1.70 24.07
CA VAL A 114 18.26 -1.86 23.69
C VAL A 114 18.79 -3.13 24.35
N ARG A 115 19.18 -4.13 23.55
CA ARG A 115 19.72 -5.38 24.07
C ARG A 115 21.10 -5.14 24.71
N LEU A 116 21.23 -5.50 25.98
CA LEU A 116 22.48 -5.41 26.75
C LEU A 116 23.17 -6.77 26.91
N SER A 117 22.38 -7.85 26.93
CA SER A 117 22.86 -9.24 26.87
C SER A 117 21.71 -10.15 26.40
N THR A 118 21.97 -11.46 26.29
CA THR A 118 20.99 -12.46 25.80
C THR A 118 19.62 -12.41 26.49
N ARG A 119 19.57 -12.01 27.78
CA ARG A 119 18.32 -11.95 28.57
C ARG A 119 18.14 -10.62 29.32
N SER A 120 18.80 -9.56 28.86
CA SER A 120 18.74 -8.24 29.50
C SER A 120 18.68 -7.13 28.48
N PHE A 121 17.81 -6.17 28.74
CA PHE A 121 17.55 -4.99 27.92
C PHE A 121 17.61 -3.75 28.81
N GLY A 122 18.13 -2.65 28.26
CA GLY A 122 17.71 -1.30 28.64
C GLY A 122 16.44 -0.96 27.84
N ILE A 123 15.58 -0.11 28.38
CA ILE A 123 14.34 0.28 27.70
C ILE A 123 14.29 1.81 27.74
N ARG A 124 14.46 2.45 26.59
CA ARG A 124 14.62 3.90 26.48
C ARG A 124 13.34 4.56 25.99
N SER A 125 12.87 5.59 26.68
CA SER A 125 11.77 6.43 26.19
C SER A 125 12.22 7.19 24.95
N THR A 126 11.39 7.22 23.90
CA THR A 126 11.70 8.02 22.71
C THR A 126 11.38 9.51 22.92
N ALA A 127 10.40 9.83 23.77
CA ALA A 127 10.07 11.21 24.13
C ALA A 127 11.17 11.92 24.94
N THR A 128 11.78 11.23 25.91
CA THR A 128 12.71 11.88 26.87
C THR A 128 14.17 11.48 26.66
N GLY A 129 14.43 10.43 25.87
CA GLY A 129 15.76 9.82 25.74
C GLY A 129 16.23 9.07 26.99
N ARG A 130 15.47 9.10 28.09
CA ARG A 130 15.83 8.49 29.39
C ARG A 130 15.49 7.00 29.43
N ASP A 131 16.19 6.27 30.29
CA ASP A 131 16.02 4.82 30.44
C ASP A 131 15.03 4.50 31.58
N LEU A 132 14.14 3.54 31.35
CA LEU A 132 13.31 2.93 32.38
C LEU A 132 14.21 2.37 33.49
N ALA A 133 13.83 2.62 34.74
CA ALA A 133 14.55 2.15 35.92
C ALA A 133 13.57 1.65 37.00
N ALA A 134 13.96 0.58 37.71
CA ALA A 134 13.30 0.18 38.95
C ALA A 134 13.99 0.86 40.13
N GLN A 135 13.28 1.75 40.81
CA GLN A 135 13.78 2.53 41.94
C GLN A 135 14.01 1.67 43.19
N ARG A 136 14.64 2.25 44.22
CA ARG A 136 14.85 1.57 45.52
C ARG A 136 13.55 1.25 46.25
N SER A 137 12.47 1.99 46.03
CA SER A 137 11.13 1.64 46.51
C SER A 137 10.51 0.46 45.73
N GLY A 138 11.01 0.21 44.52
CA GLY A 138 10.46 -0.75 43.56
C GLY A 138 9.61 -0.08 42.49
N ASP A 139 9.20 1.17 42.67
CA ASP A 139 8.43 1.92 41.67
C ASP A 139 9.25 2.06 40.38
N LEU A 140 8.57 2.14 39.24
CA LEU A 140 9.23 2.45 37.97
C LEU A 140 9.40 3.95 37.81
N GLY A 141 10.52 4.37 37.23
CA GLY A 141 10.82 5.76 36.91
C GLY A 141 11.83 5.88 35.77
N LEU A 142 12.29 7.10 35.51
CA LEU A 142 13.22 7.44 34.44
C LEU A 142 14.60 7.84 34.99
N ALA A 143 15.63 7.12 34.58
CA ALA A 143 17.03 7.43 34.86
C ALA A 143 17.71 8.03 33.62
N ALA A 144 18.76 8.82 33.83
CA ALA A 144 19.56 9.36 32.73
C ALA A 144 20.06 8.24 31.79
N ALA A 145 20.12 8.54 30.50
CA ALA A 145 20.59 7.59 29.51
C ALA A 145 22.06 7.22 29.76
N GLY A 146 22.43 5.96 29.57
CA GLY A 146 23.84 5.53 29.60
C GLY A 146 24.47 5.37 30.98
N THR A 147 23.89 5.88 32.07
CA THR A 147 24.44 5.80 33.44
C THR A 147 24.36 4.38 34.03
N GLY A 148 25.33 3.48 33.79
CA GLY A 148 25.50 2.05 34.23
C GLY A 148 24.49 1.30 35.16
N GLY A 149 24.82 0.10 35.63
CA GLY A 149 24.10 -0.52 36.76
C GLY A 149 22.81 -1.34 36.48
N ARG A 150 22.40 -2.09 37.52
CA ARG A 150 21.35 -3.12 37.44
C ARG A 150 19.91 -2.58 37.48
N ALA A 151 19.70 -1.36 37.97
CA ALA A 151 18.37 -0.77 38.14
C ALA A 151 17.62 -0.57 36.81
N ARG A 152 18.35 -0.29 35.72
CA ARG A 152 17.84 -0.07 34.36
C ARG A 152 17.78 -1.34 33.51
N ARG A 153 18.11 -2.49 34.09
CA ARG A 153 18.20 -3.76 33.36
C ARG A 153 16.92 -4.56 33.57
N PHE A 154 16.25 -4.87 32.47
CA PHE A 154 15.02 -5.66 32.46
C PHE A 154 15.13 -6.88 31.55
N GLY A 155 14.42 -7.95 31.88
CA GLY A 155 14.24 -9.10 31.00
C GLY A 155 12.80 -9.17 30.50
N PHE A 156 12.62 -9.27 29.19
CA PHE A 156 11.36 -9.69 28.59
C PHE A 156 11.22 -11.20 28.72
N VAL A 157 10.31 -11.66 29.57
CA VAL A 157 10.04 -13.10 29.78
C VAL A 157 8.73 -13.45 29.09
N ARG A 158 8.76 -14.40 28.15
CA ARG A 158 7.58 -14.74 27.36
C ARG A 158 6.40 -15.17 28.26
N ALA A 159 5.25 -14.56 27.99
CA ALA A 159 3.98 -14.80 28.66
C ALA A 159 2.91 -15.18 27.62
N ARG A 160 1.70 -15.46 28.11
CA ARG A 160 0.50 -15.72 27.31
C ARG A 160 -0.65 -14.89 27.87
N GLY A 161 -1.76 -14.76 27.15
CA GLY A 161 -2.95 -14.07 27.62
C GLY A 161 -2.71 -12.59 27.94
N CYS A 162 -2.01 -11.88 27.05
CA CYS A 162 -2.04 -10.42 27.03
C CYS A 162 -3.29 -9.98 26.26
N ARG A 163 -3.80 -8.78 26.58
CA ARG A 163 -4.73 -8.09 25.69
C ARG A 163 -3.94 -7.59 24.47
N SER A 164 -4.41 -7.87 23.25
CA SER A 164 -3.85 -7.26 22.03
C SER A 164 -4.15 -5.76 22.02
N TYR A 165 -3.22 -4.98 21.46
CA TYR A 165 -3.51 -3.60 21.10
C TYR A 165 -4.57 -3.57 19.97
N PRO A 166 -5.50 -2.58 19.95
CA PRO A 166 -6.51 -2.50 18.91
C PRO A 166 -5.90 -2.42 17.50
N GLU A 167 -6.51 -3.13 16.54
CA GLU A 167 -6.10 -3.19 15.14
C GLU A 167 -7.26 -3.75 14.29
N ALA A 168 -7.27 -3.48 12.98
CA ALA A 168 -8.22 -4.08 12.04
C ALA A 168 -8.07 -5.62 11.96
N GLU A 169 -9.20 -6.32 11.92
CA GLU A 169 -9.25 -7.77 11.71
C GLU A 169 -9.48 -8.10 10.23
N LEU A 170 -8.54 -8.84 9.64
CA LEU A 170 -8.57 -9.15 8.21
C LEU A 170 -9.79 -9.99 7.78
N GLY A 171 -10.50 -10.64 8.71
CA GLY A 171 -11.52 -11.63 8.36
C GLY A 171 -10.97 -12.78 7.50
N ALA A 172 -9.67 -13.05 7.51
CA ALA A 172 -9.00 -13.99 6.60
C ALA A 172 -8.21 -15.07 7.37
N ARG A 173 -8.35 -16.33 6.95
CA ARG A 173 -7.67 -17.47 7.57
C ARG A 173 -7.17 -18.46 6.52
N GLY A 174 -5.87 -18.68 6.48
CA GLY A 174 -5.25 -19.68 5.61
C GLY A 174 -3.79 -19.38 5.34
N ARG A 175 -3.22 -20.07 4.35
CA ARG A 175 -1.87 -19.79 3.85
C ARG A 175 -1.97 -19.29 2.41
N THR A 176 -1.58 -18.03 2.21
CA THR A 176 -1.43 -17.44 0.89
C THR A 176 -0.37 -18.17 0.05
N PHE A 177 -0.55 -18.16 -1.28
CA PHE A 177 0.35 -18.82 -2.22
C PHE A 177 1.79 -18.29 -2.12
N ARG A 178 2.76 -19.21 -2.21
CA ARG A 178 4.20 -18.92 -2.25
C ARG A 178 4.85 -19.82 -3.30
N GLY A 179 5.81 -19.27 -4.04
CA GLY A 179 6.56 -19.96 -5.09
C GLY A 179 6.14 -19.52 -6.48
N THR A 180 6.34 -20.40 -7.45
CA THR A 180 5.93 -20.24 -8.84
C THR A 180 5.08 -21.45 -9.26
N ARG A 181 4.43 -21.35 -10.40
CA ARG A 181 3.85 -22.49 -11.10
C ARG A 181 4.97 -23.38 -11.65
N ARG A 182 4.58 -24.57 -12.15
CA ARG A 182 5.52 -25.56 -12.71
C ARG A 182 6.32 -25.03 -13.89
N ASP A 183 5.74 -24.11 -14.66
CA ASP A 183 6.36 -23.42 -15.80
C ASP A 183 7.21 -22.19 -15.40
N GLY A 184 7.40 -21.94 -14.10
CA GLY A 184 8.16 -20.81 -13.58
C GLY A 184 7.39 -19.47 -13.52
N THR A 185 6.12 -19.44 -13.95
CA THR A 185 5.29 -18.23 -13.90
C THR A 185 4.78 -17.93 -12.48
N VAL A 186 4.51 -16.67 -12.19
CA VAL A 186 3.86 -16.28 -10.93
C VAL A 186 2.34 -16.52 -10.99
N PHE A 187 1.73 -16.75 -9.84
CA PHE A 187 0.28 -16.92 -9.71
C PHE A 187 -0.32 -15.84 -8.82
N GLY A 188 -1.27 -15.08 -9.36
CA GLY A 188 -1.95 -13.97 -8.70
C GLY A 188 -2.24 -12.82 -9.65
N PHE A 189 -3.08 -11.89 -9.22
CA PHE A 189 -3.43 -10.72 -10.00
C PHE A 189 -2.55 -9.50 -9.64
N ALA A 190 -2.55 -8.53 -10.54
CA ALA A 190 -1.99 -7.22 -10.36
C ALA A 190 -3.11 -6.18 -10.21
N ASP A 191 -2.98 -5.30 -9.23
CA ASP A 191 -3.65 -4.01 -9.26
C ASP A 191 -2.68 -2.99 -9.85
N MET A 192 -3.02 -2.48 -11.03
CA MET A 192 -2.13 -1.66 -11.83
C MET A 192 -2.23 -0.18 -11.47
N HIS A 193 -3.19 0.21 -10.64
CA HIS A 193 -3.43 1.61 -10.31
C HIS A 193 -4.06 1.75 -8.91
N LEU A 194 -3.25 2.13 -7.92
CA LEU A 194 -3.68 2.32 -6.54
C LEU A 194 -2.97 3.51 -5.88
N HIS A 195 -3.71 4.43 -5.29
CA HIS A 195 -3.16 5.53 -4.49
C HIS A 195 -3.04 5.17 -3.01
N ILE A 196 -2.04 4.34 -2.69
CA ILE A 196 -1.80 3.94 -1.29
C ILE A 196 -1.57 5.17 -0.39
N THR A 197 -0.94 6.23 -0.92
CA THR A 197 -0.60 7.47 -0.21
C THR A 197 -1.53 8.63 -0.54
N ALA A 198 -2.79 8.34 -0.90
CA ALA A 198 -3.80 9.35 -1.21
C ALA A 198 -3.97 10.40 -0.09
N ASP A 199 -3.72 10.04 1.17
CA ASP A 199 -3.70 10.95 2.33
C ASP A 199 -2.77 12.16 2.18
N MET A 200 -1.77 12.04 1.30
CA MET A 200 -0.81 13.11 1.01
C MET A 200 -1.18 13.97 -0.20
N ARG A 201 -2.22 13.64 -0.96
CA ARG A 201 -2.66 14.44 -2.12
C ARG A 201 -3.21 15.79 -1.66
N ALA A 202 -3.19 16.76 -2.55
CA ALA A 202 -3.76 18.09 -2.38
C ALA A 202 -3.22 18.81 -1.15
N GLY A 203 -1.90 18.76 -0.95
CA GLY A 203 -1.26 19.38 0.21
C GLY A 203 -1.47 18.64 1.53
N GLY A 204 -2.17 17.51 1.52
CA GLY A 204 -2.50 16.70 2.69
C GLY A 204 -3.60 17.32 3.55
N ASN A 205 -4.46 16.47 4.10
CA ASN A 205 -5.72 16.76 4.83
C ASN A 205 -7.00 16.86 3.98
N VAL A 206 -6.93 17.00 2.65
CA VAL A 206 -8.14 16.86 1.80
C VAL A 206 -8.70 15.43 1.93
N ILE A 207 -7.83 14.43 1.80
CA ILE A 207 -8.17 13.03 2.09
C ILE A 207 -7.80 12.76 3.55
N TYR A 208 -8.80 12.68 4.43
CA TYR A 208 -8.58 12.45 5.84
C TYR A 208 -8.23 10.99 6.16
N GLY A 209 -7.34 10.81 7.14
CA GLY A 209 -6.85 9.51 7.59
C GLY A 209 -5.52 9.11 6.95
N GLU A 210 -4.96 8.00 7.40
CA GLU A 210 -3.60 7.56 7.07
C GLU A 210 -3.57 6.09 6.67
N ASN A 211 -2.73 5.74 5.69
CA ASN A 211 -2.53 4.34 5.29
C ASN A 211 -1.82 3.47 6.35
N PHE A 212 -1.10 4.11 7.27
CA PHE A 212 -0.62 3.56 8.52
C PHE A 212 -0.26 4.72 9.47
N ASP A 213 -0.49 4.56 10.77
CA ASP A 213 0.15 5.43 11.77
C ASP A 213 1.08 4.61 12.66
N ARG A 214 2.18 5.22 13.10
CA ARG A 214 3.16 4.59 13.99
C ARG A 214 2.54 4.13 15.31
N PHE A 215 1.47 4.76 15.78
CA PHE A 215 0.76 4.39 17.00
C PHE A 215 -0.52 3.59 16.75
N GLY A 216 -0.81 3.26 15.50
CA GLY A 216 -1.84 2.29 15.11
C GLY A 216 -3.16 2.95 14.74
N ILE A 217 -4.17 2.09 14.60
CA ILE A 217 -5.40 2.43 13.88
C ILE A 217 -6.21 3.58 14.48
N SER A 218 -6.13 3.80 15.80
CA SER A 218 -6.87 4.89 16.46
C SER A 218 -6.41 6.27 16.01
N GLU A 219 -5.12 6.40 15.66
CA GLU A 219 -4.57 7.64 15.13
C GLU A 219 -4.72 7.68 13.61
N ALA A 220 -4.54 6.53 12.95
CA ALA A 220 -4.56 6.47 11.50
C ALA A 220 -5.95 6.78 10.91
N LEU A 221 -7.02 6.31 11.55
CA LEU A 221 -8.37 6.36 11.01
C LEU A 221 -9.34 6.97 12.02
N GLY A 222 -8.93 8.02 12.73
CA GLY A 222 -9.72 8.68 13.77
C GLY A 222 -10.96 9.40 13.24
N HIS A 223 -11.52 10.32 14.03
CA HIS A 223 -12.61 11.19 13.57
C HIS A 223 -12.04 12.33 12.73
N ASP A 224 -12.67 12.67 11.62
CA ASP A 224 -12.27 13.75 10.69
C ASP A 224 -12.78 15.13 11.11
N ASP A 225 -13.44 15.24 12.26
CA ASP A 225 -14.04 16.49 12.77
C ASP A 225 -13.08 17.69 12.85
N ARG A 226 -11.78 17.42 13.03
CA ARG A 226 -10.73 18.44 12.99
C ARG A 226 -10.40 18.95 11.59
N ALA A 227 -10.54 18.11 10.58
CA ALA A 227 -10.25 18.43 9.19
C ALA A 227 -11.50 18.94 8.46
N HIS A 228 -12.63 18.26 8.64
CA HIS A 228 -13.88 18.51 7.91
C HIS A 228 -14.96 19.21 8.75
N GLY A 229 -14.64 19.63 9.98
CA GLY A 229 -15.60 20.26 10.88
C GLY A 229 -16.50 19.24 11.59
N PRO A 230 -17.29 19.64 12.59
CA PRO A 230 -18.02 18.71 13.47
C PRO A 230 -19.01 17.77 12.76
N ASP A 231 -19.53 18.19 11.59
CA ASP A 231 -20.54 17.50 10.79
C ASP A 231 -20.14 17.36 9.30
N GLY A 232 -18.85 17.50 8.99
CA GLY A 232 -18.36 17.40 7.62
C GLY A 232 -18.58 18.64 6.74
N SER A 233 -19.16 19.71 7.29
CA SER A 233 -19.49 20.93 6.53
C SER A 233 -18.29 21.70 5.96
N LEU A 234 -17.07 21.42 6.45
CA LEU A 234 -15.83 22.02 5.93
C LEU A 234 -15.17 21.17 4.84
N ASP A 235 -15.73 20.01 4.48
CA ASP A 235 -15.25 19.18 3.36
C ASP A 235 -15.71 19.71 2.00
N VAL A 236 -15.23 20.91 1.65
CA VAL A 236 -15.62 21.60 0.41
C VAL A 236 -15.31 20.75 -0.83
N THR A 237 -14.14 20.13 -0.87
CA THR A 237 -13.73 19.27 -1.99
C THR A 237 -14.59 18.03 -2.09
N GLY A 238 -14.82 17.31 -0.98
CA GLY A 238 -15.61 16.09 -0.99
C GLY A 238 -17.08 16.34 -1.30
N ASN A 239 -17.65 17.43 -0.77
CA ASN A 239 -19.00 17.85 -1.11
C ASN A 239 -19.10 18.17 -2.62
N LEU A 240 -18.18 18.97 -3.16
CA LEU A 240 -18.19 19.33 -4.58
C LEU A 240 -18.07 18.11 -5.49
N LEU A 241 -17.14 17.19 -5.21
CA LEU A 241 -16.94 15.99 -6.02
C LEU A 241 -18.11 15.00 -5.90
N ARG A 242 -18.76 14.92 -4.74
CA ARG A 242 -19.87 14.00 -4.49
C ARG A 242 -21.21 14.50 -5.03
N THR A 243 -21.52 15.79 -4.87
CA THR A 243 -22.85 16.36 -5.13
C THR A 243 -22.86 17.42 -6.23
N GLY A 244 -21.69 17.89 -6.68
CA GLY A 244 -21.58 19.04 -7.58
C GLY A 244 -21.73 20.38 -6.88
N SER A 245 -21.81 20.41 -5.55
CA SER A 245 -21.95 21.63 -4.73
C SER A 245 -20.96 21.59 -3.56
N PRO A 246 -20.29 22.71 -3.24
CA PRO A 246 -19.37 22.78 -2.11
C PRO A 246 -20.07 22.65 -0.75
N GLU A 247 -21.40 22.82 -0.71
CA GLU A 247 -22.23 22.63 0.47
C GLU A 247 -22.61 21.15 0.69
N GLY A 248 -22.46 20.68 1.92
CA GLY A 248 -22.86 19.33 2.31
C GLY A 248 -22.46 19.00 3.73
N THR A 249 -22.87 17.83 4.20
CA THR A 249 -22.48 17.27 5.51
C THR A 249 -22.24 15.78 5.37
N HIS A 250 -21.51 15.21 6.34
CA HIS A 250 -21.35 13.77 6.53
C HIS A 250 -21.08 13.45 8.00
N ASP A 251 -21.32 12.19 8.37
CA ASP A 251 -20.93 11.71 9.69
C ASP A 251 -19.39 11.57 9.76
N THR A 252 -18.77 12.28 10.71
CA THR A 252 -17.31 12.36 10.87
C THR A 252 -16.70 11.24 11.72
N HIS A 253 -17.51 10.25 12.08
CA HIS A 253 -17.08 9.18 12.98
C HIS A 253 -16.36 8.06 12.23
N GLY A 254 -15.04 8.11 12.24
CA GLY A 254 -14.14 7.00 11.94
C GLY A 254 -13.97 6.03 13.12
N TRP A 255 -12.74 5.64 13.43
CA TRP A 255 -12.43 4.72 14.53
C TRP A 255 -13.00 5.21 15.88
N PRO A 256 -13.59 4.32 16.71
CA PRO A 256 -13.68 2.87 16.55
C PRO A 256 -15.00 2.39 15.94
N THR A 257 -15.99 3.27 15.78
CA THR A 257 -17.35 2.88 15.37
C THR A 257 -17.46 2.77 13.85
N PHE A 258 -16.76 3.63 13.12
CA PHE A 258 -16.84 3.80 11.67
C PHE A 258 -18.29 3.97 11.22
N THR A 259 -19.10 4.75 11.93
CA THR A 259 -20.50 4.98 11.53
C THR A 259 -20.58 5.88 10.30
N GLY A 260 -19.62 6.80 10.15
CA GLY A 260 -19.60 7.77 9.07
C GLY A 260 -18.74 7.38 7.88
N TRP A 261 -17.49 7.00 8.11
CA TRP A 261 -16.55 6.63 7.06
C TRP A 261 -15.69 5.42 7.47
N PRO A 262 -15.03 4.70 6.55
CA PRO A 262 -15.13 4.88 5.10
C PRO A 262 -16.45 4.30 4.55
N VAL A 263 -16.92 4.90 3.46
CA VAL A 263 -18.04 4.44 2.61
C VAL A 263 -17.57 4.38 1.16
N HIS A 264 -18.28 3.68 0.29
CA HIS A 264 -17.78 3.42 -1.07
C HIS A 264 -17.67 4.70 -1.91
N ASP A 265 -18.53 5.68 -1.69
CA ASP A 265 -18.71 6.91 -2.48
C ASP A 265 -18.06 8.13 -1.82
N THR A 266 -17.15 7.90 -0.87
CA THR A 266 -16.33 8.98 -0.33
C THR A 266 -15.16 9.30 -1.25
N TYR A 267 -14.88 10.59 -1.40
CA TYR A 267 -13.73 11.11 -2.18
C TYR A 267 -12.59 11.59 -1.27
N THR A 268 -12.90 11.88 -0.02
CA THR A 268 -12.07 12.66 0.92
C THR A 268 -11.75 11.91 2.20
N HIS A 269 -11.94 10.59 2.21
CA HIS A 269 -11.51 9.73 3.32
C HIS A 269 -10.59 8.62 2.82
N GLN A 270 -9.59 8.28 3.63
CA GLN A 270 -8.63 7.24 3.32
C GLN A 270 -9.30 5.86 3.27
N GLN A 271 -9.35 5.27 2.08
CA GLN A 271 -9.91 3.93 1.84
C GLN A 271 -8.83 2.83 1.79
N THR A 272 -7.54 3.18 1.93
CA THR A 272 -6.43 2.22 1.89
C THR A 272 -5.61 2.22 3.19
N TYR A 273 -5.93 1.33 4.12
CA TYR A 273 -5.13 1.05 5.32
C TYR A 273 -4.29 -0.23 5.14
N TYR A 274 -3.12 -0.31 5.77
CA TYR A 274 -2.18 -1.42 5.54
C TYR A 274 -2.77 -2.82 5.80
N ALA A 275 -3.70 -2.93 6.75
CA ALA A 275 -4.38 -4.20 7.05
C ALA A 275 -5.40 -4.55 5.96
N TRP A 276 -6.09 -3.57 5.39
CA TRP A 276 -7.00 -3.77 4.26
C TRP A 276 -6.23 -4.20 3.01
N LEU A 277 -5.09 -3.57 2.70
CA LEU A 277 -4.17 -4.01 1.65
C LEU A 277 -3.68 -5.46 1.89
N LYS A 278 -3.37 -5.80 3.15
CA LYS A 278 -2.97 -7.17 3.51
C LYS A 278 -4.07 -8.19 3.19
N ARG A 279 -5.35 -7.83 3.40
CA ARG A 279 -6.49 -8.71 3.12
C ARG A 279 -6.59 -9.04 1.62
N VAL A 280 -6.38 -8.07 0.74
CA VAL A 280 -6.38 -8.26 -0.72
C VAL A 280 -5.15 -9.07 -1.17
N TRP A 281 -3.98 -8.82 -0.57
CA TRP A 281 -2.81 -9.69 -0.75
C TRP A 281 -3.08 -11.16 -0.33
N GLU A 282 -3.81 -11.40 0.76
CA GLU A 282 -4.22 -12.75 1.16
C GLU A 282 -5.22 -13.37 0.17
N ALA A 283 -6.01 -12.56 -0.54
CA ALA A 283 -6.96 -13.02 -1.57
C ALA A 283 -6.31 -13.38 -2.91
N GLY A 284 -5.11 -12.88 -3.18
CA GLY A 284 -4.31 -13.31 -4.34
C GLY A 284 -3.53 -12.23 -5.07
N GLU A 285 -3.55 -10.99 -4.59
CA GLU A 285 -2.81 -9.89 -5.20
C GLU A 285 -1.29 -10.11 -5.03
N ARG A 286 -0.52 -9.91 -6.10
CA ARG A 286 0.94 -10.14 -6.09
C ARG A 286 1.75 -8.96 -6.56
N LEU A 287 1.16 -8.08 -7.36
CA LEU A 287 1.80 -6.88 -7.82
C LEU A 287 0.81 -5.72 -7.64
N VAL A 288 1.31 -4.61 -7.11
CA VAL A 288 0.58 -3.35 -7.11
C VAL A 288 1.46 -2.24 -7.68
N VAL A 289 0.88 -1.32 -8.43
CA VAL A 289 1.52 -0.05 -8.76
C VAL A 289 0.94 1.01 -7.83
N ALA A 290 1.76 1.45 -6.89
CA ALA A 290 1.43 2.56 -5.99
C ALA A 290 1.67 3.88 -6.74
N GLN A 291 0.60 4.50 -7.22
CA GLN A 291 0.66 5.77 -7.93
C GLN A 291 0.76 6.90 -6.89
N THR A 292 1.87 7.64 -6.92
CA THR A 292 1.97 8.91 -6.19
C THR A 292 1.21 9.97 -6.96
N VAL A 293 0.42 10.79 -6.28
CA VAL A 293 -0.50 11.74 -6.92
C VAL A 293 -0.51 13.11 -6.28
N GLU A 294 -0.57 14.17 -7.09
CA GLU A 294 -0.76 15.54 -6.62
C GLU A 294 -1.44 16.38 -7.71
N ASP A 295 -2.21 17.39 -7.28
CA ASP A 295 -2.76 18.43 -8.13
C ASP A 295 -2.57 19.79 -7.43
N GLU A 296 -1.65 20.60 -7.96
CA GLU A 296 -1.27 21.88 -7.36
C GLU A 296 -2.48 22.82 -7.13
N PRO A 297 -3.43 22.99 -8.08
CA PRO A 297 -4.57 23.88 -7.86
C PRO A 297 -5.45 23.45 -6.68
N LEU A 298 -5.66 22.14 -6.51
CA LEU A 298 -6.44 21.63 -5.39
C LEU A 298 -5.70 21.83 -4.06
N CYS A 299 -4.38 21.63 -4.04
CA CYS A 299 -3.54 21.95 -2.88
C CYS A 299 -3.61 23.45 -2.49
N LYS A 300 -3.69 24.35 -3.48
CA LYS A 300 -3.80 25.80 -3.21
C LYS A 300 -5.12 26.16 -2.53
N LEU A 301 -6.19 25.41 -2.80
CA LEU A 301 -7.51 25.59 -2.18
C LEU A 301 -7.57 25.07 -0.73
N GLU A 302 -6.69 24.15 -0.33
CA GLU A 302 -6.67 23.56 1.01
C GLU A 302 -5.95 24.47 2.03
N PRO A 303 -6.69 25.12 2.96
CA PRO A 303 -6.10 26.05 3.93
C PRO A 303 -5.28 25.35 5.02
N LEU A 304 -5.60 24.10 5.36
CA LEU A 304 -4.93 23.30 6.39
C LEU A 304 -3.85 22.38 5.80
N ARG A 305 -3.36 22.69 4.59
CA ARG A 305 -2.30 21.91 3.93
C ARG A 305 -1.08 21.73 4.84
N THR A 306 -0.55 20.52 4.82
CA THR A 306 0.57 20.08 5.66
C THR A 306 1.93 20.21 4.96
N HIS A 307 1.94 20.42 3.64
CA HIS A 307 3.16 20.54 2.86
C HIS A 307 2.98 21.45 1.62
N SER A 308 4.07 21.61 0.86
CA SER A 308 4.12 22.45 -0.34
C SER A 308 3.24 21.89 -1.46
N CYS A 309 2.61 22.77 -2.24
CA CYS A 309 1.89 22.39 -3.46
C CYS A 309 2.80 22.13 -4.67
N ASP A 310 4.10 21.95 -4.46
CA ASP A 310 5.02 21.56 -5.54
C ASP A 310 4.83 20.07 -5.77
N GLU A 311 4.25 19.69 -6.92
CA GLU A 311 3.85 18.30 -7.17
C GLU A 311 5.03 17.34 -7.12
N THR A 312 6.20 17.78 -7.59
CA THR A 312 7.43 16.99 -7.53
C THR A 312 7.91 16.77 -6.09
N ALA A 313 7.75 17.74 -5.20
CA ALA A 313 8.04 17.63 -3.77
C ALA A 313 7.05 16.69 -3.08
N THR A 314 5.76 16.79 -3.37
CA THR A 314 4.74 15.86 -2.84
C THR A 314 5.00 14.42 -3.28
N VAL A 315 5.35 14.19 -4.55
CA VAL A 315 5.77 12.86 -5.04
C VAL A 315 6.94 12.30 -4.22
N LYS A 316 7.95 13.12 -3.88
CA LYS A 316 9.08 12.70 -3.03
C LYS A 316 8.61 12.34 -1.61
N LEU A 317 7.69 13.10 -1.03
CA LEU A 317 7.10 12.82 0.27
C LEU A 317 6.32 11.49 0.26
N GLN A 318 5.52 11.24 -0.78
CA GLN A 318 4.78 9.99 -0.94
C GLN A 318 5.72 8.79 -1.12
N ILE A 319 6.81 8.93 -1.88
CA ILE A 319 7.85 7.88 -1.95
C ILE A 319 8.45 7.60 -0.56
N ALA A 320 8.71 8.64 0.24
CA ALA A 320 9.19 8.47 1.61
C ALA A 320 8.14 7.78 2.50
N ARG A 321 6.86 8.13 2.34
CA ARG A 321 5.73 7.51 3.05
C ARG A 321 5.57 6.03 2.69
N LEU A 322 5.69 5.64 1.43
CA LEU A 322 5.69 4.23 0.98
C LEU A 322 6.85 3.42 1.59
N ARG A 323 8.04 4.03 1.72
CA ARG A 323 9.18 3.42 2.44
C ARG A 323 8.89 3.28 3.93
N GLY A 324 8.21 4.27 4.52
CA GLY A 324 7.68 4.24 5.88
C GLY A 324 6.72 3.07 6.10
N LEU A 325 5.75 2.89 5.19
CA LEU A 325 4.80 1.79 5.21
C LEU A 325 5.50 0.44 5.15
N GLN A 326 6.49 0.26 4.27
CA GLN A 326 7.30 -0.97 4.23
C GLN A 326 7.99 -1.24 5.58
N ASN A 327 8.57 -0.21 6.20
CA ASN A 327 9.23 -0.34 7.50
C ASN A 327 8.21 -0.65 8.61
N TYR A 328 7.02 -0.07 8.57
CA TYR A 328 5.94 -0.34 9.51
C TYR A 328 5.46 -1.79 9.38
N VAL A 329 5.19 -2.26 8.15
CA VAL A 329 4.82 -3.67 7.87
C VAL A 329 5.94 -4.63 8.32
N ASP A 330 7.20 -4.26 8.13
CA ASP A 330 8.36 -4.99 8.65
C ASP A 330 8.36 -5.06 10.18
N ALA A 331 8.14 -3.93 10.85
CA ALA A 331 8.05 -3.86 12.31
C ALA A 331 6.93 -4.76 12.84
N GLN A 332 5.73 -4.70 12.24
CA GLN A 332 4.60 -5.58 12.58
C GLN A 332 4.93 -7.06 12.36
N SER A 333 5.79 -7.37 11.39
CA SER A 333 6.18 -8.73 11.00
C SER A 333 7.45 -9.24 11.69
N GLY A 334 7.94 -8.52 12.72
CA GLY A 334 9.06 -8.95 13.54
C GLY A 334 10.43 -8.46 13.10
N GLY A 335 10.51 -7.46 12.22
CA GLY A 335 11.72 -6.72 11.88
C GLY A 335 11.95 -6.54 10.38
N ARG A 336 13.05 -5.85 10.06
CA ARG A 336 13.44 -5.48 8.69
C ARG A 336 13.48 -6.72 7.77
N GLY A 337 12.87 -6.60 6.60
CA GLY A 337 12.82 -7.67 5.61
C GLY A 337 11.86 -8.83 5.93
N ARG A 338 11.12 -8.78 7.06
CA ARG A 338 10.20 -9.86 7.45
C ARG A 338 8.75 -9.69 6.98
N GLY A 339 8.34 -8.47 6.70
CA GLY A 339 7.02 -8.11 6.16
C GLY A 339 6.67 -8.67 4.79
N TRP A 340 5.37 -8.65 4.49
CA TRP A 340 4.79 -9.12 3.23
C TRP A 340 4.82 -8.05 2.13
N PHE A 341 4.88 -6.76 2.47
CA PHE A 341 4.95 -5.64 1.52
C PHE A 341 6.40 -5.34 1.09
N ARG A 342 6.67 -5.20 -0.22
CA ARG A 342 8.01 -4.86 -0.74
C ARG A 342 7.98 -3.88 -1.90
N LEU A 343 8.68 -2.76 -1.73
CA LEU A 343 9.04 -1.88 -2.84
C LEU A 343 10.01 -2.60 -3.79
N VAL A 344 9.74 -2.52 -5.09
CA VAL A 344 10.53 -3.16 -6.14
C VAL A 344 10.84 -2.19 -7.27
N TYR A 345 12.00 -2.38 -7.89
CA TYR A 345 12.57 -1.42 -8.85
C TYR A 345 13.00 -2.07 -10.18
N SER A 346 12.77 -3.37 -10.33
CA SER A 346 12.99 -4.11 -11.57
C SER A 346 12.06 -5.32 -11.63
N PRO A 347 11.74 -5.81 -12.85
CA PRO A 347 10.88 -7.00 -13.01
C PRO A 347 11.50 -8.25 -12.37
N GLY A 348 12.84 -8.39 -12.44
CA GLY A 348 13.54 -9.49 -11.77
C GLY A 348 13.44 -9.44 -10.24
N GLN A 349 13.51 -8.25 -9.64
CA GLN A 349 13.28 -8.09 -8.20
C GLN A 349 11.83 -8.42 -7.82
N ALA A 350 10.86 -7.93 -8.59
CA ALA A 350 9.44 -8.19 -8.39
C ALA A 350 9.12 -9.68 -8.43
N ARG A 351 9.62 -10.41 -9.44
CA ARG A 351 9.47 -11.87 -9.53
C ARG A 351 10.03 -12.59 -8.29
N ARG A 352 11.22 -12.20 -7.81
CA ARG A 352 11.82 -12.79 -6.59
C ARG A 352 11.01 -12.51 -5.33
N VAL A 353 10.44 -11.31 -5.21
CA VAL A 353 9.57 -10.92 -4.10
C VAL A 353 8.30 -11.78 -4.12
N ILE A 354 7.63 -11.86 -5.27
CA ILE A 354 6.38 -12.63 -5.44
C ILE A 354 6.63 -14.13 -5.17
N ALA A 355 7.71 -14.70 -5.72
CA ALA A 355 8.06 -16.10 -5.47
C ALA A 355 8.32 -16.41 -3.99
N ARG A 356 8.72 -15.41 -3.19
CA ARG A 356 8.87 -15.56 -1.72
C ARG A 356 7.54 -15.45 -0.96
N GLY A 357 6.42 -15.24 -1.66
CA GLY A 357 5.08 -15.08 -1.08
C GLY A 357 4.92 -13.70 -0.47
N LYS A 358 5.32 -12.65 -1.19
CA LYS A 358 5.23 -11.25 -0.76
C LYS A 358 4.58 -10.41 -1.88
N LEU A 359 3.94 -9.30 -1.50
CA LEU A 359 3.43 -8.30 -2.44
C LEU A 359 4.61 -7.51 -3.01
N ALA A 360 4.71 -7.44 -4.34
CA ALA A 360 5.62 -6.55 -5.03
C ALA A 360 4.92 -5.22 -5.32
N VAL A 361 5.54 -4.11 -4.93
CA VAL A 361 4.97 -2.76 -5.00
C VAL A 361 5.88 -1.92 -5.88
N LEU A 362 5.41 -1.60 -7.08
CA LEU A 362 6.04 -0.62 -7.96
C LEU A 362 5.63 0.78 -7.52
N ILE A 363 6.50 1.77 -7.71
CA ILE A 363 6.14 3.18 -7.54
C ILE A 363 5.91 3.78 -8.91
N GLY A 364 4.70 4.30 -9.13
CA GLY A 364 4.33 5.12 -10.28
C GLY A 364 4.03 6.56 -9.86
N MET A 365 3.77 7.43 -10.83
CA MET A 365 3.47 8.84 -10.61
C MET A 365 2.42 9.30 -11.61
N GLU A 366 1.38 9.92 -11.08
CA GLU A 366 0.27 10.54 -11.79
C GLU A 366 0.12 11.97 -11.27
N SER A 367 0.43 12.95 -12.11
CA SER A 367 0.54 14.33 -11.66
C SER A 367 0.28 15.26 -12.86
N SER A 368 -0.47 16.32 -12.60
CA SER A 368 -0.85 17.31 -13.60
C SER A 368 0.38 18.14 -14.02
N ASP A 369 1.16 18.59 -13.04
CA ASP A 369 2.46 19.22 -13.22
C ASP A 369 3.63 18.20 -13.16
N ALA A 370 3.57 17.21 -14.06
CA ALA A 370 4.55 16.16 -14.17
C ALA A 370 5.99 16.72 -14.26
N LEU A 371 6.85 16.33 -13.32
CA LEU A 371 8.24 16.83 -13.21
C LEU A 371 8.34 18.37 -13.07
N GLY A 372 7.31 19.06 -12.61
CA GLY A 372 7.28 20.51 -12.50
C GLY A 372 7.36 21.23 -13.86
N CYS A 373 6.83 20.60 -14.91
CA CYS A 373 6.81 21.11 -16.28
C CYS A 373 5.40 21.50 -16.74
N SER A 374 4.78 22.40 -15.98
CA SER A 374 3.52 23.05 -16.34
C SER A 374 3.71 23.95 -17.56
N GLU A 375 2.62 24.59 -17.96
CA GLU A 375 2.63 25.66 -18.94
C GLU A 375 1.91 26.89 -18.42
N LEU A 376 2.22 28.05 -19.00
CA LEU A 376 1.54 29.32 -18.74
C LEU A 376 1.40 30.07 -20.05
N GLU A 377 0.18 30.41 -20.44
CA GLU A 377 -0.13 31.08 -21.72
C GLU A 377 0.46 30.34 -22.94
N GLY A 378 0.43 29.01 -22.91
CA GLY A 378 1.01 28.13 -23.94
C GLY A 378 2.54 28.04 -23.95
N LEU A 379 3.23 28.71 -23.00
CA LEU A 379 4.68 28.65 -22.87
C LEU A 379 5.10 27.61 -21.82
N PRO A 380 6.04 26.71 -22.15
CA PRO A 380 6.50 25.68 -21.22
C PRO A 380 7.30 26.30 -20.07
N GLN A 381 7.02 25.85 -18.84
CA GLN A 381 7.70 26.32 -17.63
C GLN A 381 8.93 25.49 -17.26
N CYS A 382 9.43 24.67 -18.20
CA CYS A 382 10.63 23.87 -18.00
C CYS A 382 11.45 23.69 -19.29
N THR A 383 12.71 23.28 -19.11
CA THR A 383 13.62 22.93 -20.21
C THR A 383 13.87 21.41 -20.27
N ARG A 384 14.47 20.94 -21.37
CA ARG A 384 14.96 19.55 -21.47
C ARG A 384 15.95 19.19 -20.35
N ALA A 385 16.75 20.15 -19.89
CA ALA A 385 17.70 19.92 -18.80
C ALA A 385 16.97 19.73 -17.45
N ASP A 386 15.85 20.41 -17.24
CA ASP A 386 15.02 20.23 -16.05
C ASP A 386 14.34 18.86 -16.04
N ILE A 387 13.78 18.45 -17.18
CA ILE A 387 13.21 17.10 -17.38
C ILE A 387 14.25 16.04 -17.01
N ASP A 388 15.46 16.14 -17.56
CA ASP A 388 16.52 15.16 -17.33
C ASP A 388 16.94 15.08 -15.86
N ARG A 389 17.08 16.24 -15.21
CA ARG A 389 17.48 16.35 -13.81
C ARG A 389 16.42 15.75 -12.89
N ARG A 390 15.16 16.18 -13.03
CA ARG A 390 14.04 15.78 -12.18
C ARG A 390 13.65 14.32 -12.41
N LEU A 391 13.57 13.87 -13.67
CA LEU A 391 13.33 12.46 -13.98
C LEU A 391 14.44 11.56 -13.44
N GLY A 392 15.70 11.99 -13.58
CA GLY A 392 16.86 11.28 -13.02
C GLY A 392 16.81 11.18 -11.49
N GLU A 393 16.34 12.23 -10.81
CA GLU A 393 16.15 12.24 -9.36
C GLU A 393 15.06 11.26 -8.92
N LEU A 394 13.85 11.35 -9.49
CA LEU A 394 12.74 10.47 -9.13
C LEU A 394 13.04 9.00 -9.47
N TYR A 395 13.74 8.74 -10.57
CA TYR A 395 14.22 7.40 -10.90
C TYR A 395 15.16 6.83 -9.81
N ARG A 396 16.09 7.64 -9.28
CA ARG A 396 16.97 7.22 -8.16
C ARG A 396 16.19 7.00 -6.87
N LEU A 397 15.09 7.73 -6.67
CA LEU A 397 14.17 7.50 -5.55
C LEU A 397 13.31 6.24 -5.72
N GLY A 398 13.25 5.69 -6.92
CA GLY A 398 12.63 4.40 -7.20
C GLY A 398 11.38 4.46 -8.08
N LEU A 399 11.05 5.62 -8.64
CA LEU A 399 9.96 5.77 -9.60
C LEU A 399 10.22 4.93 -10.86
N ARG A 400 9.23 4.17 -11.33
CA ARG A 400 9.37 3.23 -12.46
C ARG A 400 8.23 3.27 -13.47
N SER A 401 7.09 3.86 -13.13
CA SER A 401 5.98 4.17 -14.03
C SER A 401 5.67 5.65 -13.96
N MET A 402 5.16 6.25 -15.04
CA MET A 402 4.86 7.68 -15.08
C MET A 402 3.77 7.98 -16.11
N PHE A 403 2.77 8.75 -15.68
CA PHE A 403 1.82 9.47 -16.54
C PHE A 403 2.47 10.72 -17.12
N ILE A 404 2.08 11.07 -18.34
CA ILE A 404 2.62 12.23 -19.07
C ILE A 404 1.77 13.49 -18.79
N ALA A 405 0.45 13.31 -18.69
CA ALA A 405 -0.52 14.30 -18.24
C ALA A 405 -1.54 13.61 -17.34
N HIS A 406 -2.28 14.40 -16.57
CA HIS A 406 -3.35 13.94 -15.69
C HIS A 406 -4.63 14.74 -15.98
N TRP A 407 -5.14 15.54 -15.03
CA TRP A 407 -6.37 16.32 -15.21
C TRP A 407 -6.18 17.58 -16.07
N ILE A 408 -4.99 18.16 -16.08
CA ILE A 408 -4.73 19.50 -16.64
C ILE A 408 -3.66 19.41 -17.73
N ASP A 409 -3.76 20.30 -18.73
CA ASP A 409 -2.73 20.44 -19.75
C ASP A 409 -1.40 20.87 -19.13
N ASN A 410 -0.31 20.31 -19.64
CA ASN A 410 1.03 20.71 -19.26
C ASN A 410 1.91 20.90 -20.48
N ALA A 411 3.17 21.27 -20.27
CA ALA A 411 4.09 21.50 -21.38
C ALA A 411 4.36 20.26 -22.25
N PHE A 412 4.01 19.06 -21.78
CA PHE A 412 4.22 17.81 -22.51
C PHE A 412 3.04 17.45 -23.41
N ALA A 413 1.81 17.50 -22.89
CA ALA A 413 0.66 16.93 -23.56
C ALA A 413 -0.66 17.57 -23.13
N GLY A 414 -1.67 17.38 -23.98
CA GLY A 414 -3.06 17.64 -23.64
C GLY A 414 -3.61 16.55 -22.72
N ALA A 415 -4.31 16.97 -21.67
CA ALA A 415 -5.14 16.12 -20.83
C ALA A 415 -6.48 15.85 -21.51
N ALA A 416 -7.02 14.65 -21.31
CA ALA A 416 -8.35 14.31 -21.76
C ALA A 416 -9.42 15.03 -20.94
N PHE A 417 -10.56 15.33 -21.57
CA PHE A 417 -11.70 15.89 -20.87
C PHE A 417 -12.43 14.86 -20.04
N GLU A 418 -12.83 15.29 -18.84
CA GLU A 418 -13.77 14.59 -17.99
C GLU A 418 -15.19 15.16 -18.20
N PRO A 419 -16.25 14.34 -18.16
CA PRO A 419 -17.63 14.82 -18.28
C PRO A 419 -18.18 15.36 -16.95
N GLY A 420 -19.34 16.02 -17.02
CA GLY A 420 -20.14 16.40 -15.85
C GLY A 420 -19.47 17.42 -14.93
N SER A 421 -19.83 17.39 -13.64
CA SER A 421 -19.33 18.32 -12.63
C SER A 421 -17.82 18.21 -12.40
N THR A 422 -17.26 17.00 -12.52
CA THR A 422 -15.80 16.79 -12.43
C THR A 422 -15.08 17.52 -13.56
N GLY A 423 -15.58 17.43 -14.80
CA GLY A 423 -15.06 18.18 -15.94
C GLY A 423 -15.11 19.70 -15.77
N GLN A 424 -16.21 20.21 -15.22
CA GLN A 424 -16.35 21.65 -14.93
C GLN A 424 -15.32 22.12 -13.88
N PHE A 425 -15.12 21.33 -12.83
CA PHE A 425 -14.12 21.61 -11.80
C PHE A 425 -12.69 21.59 -12.36
N ILE A 426 -12.36 20.58 -13.16
CA ILE A 426 -11.06 20.47 -13.84
C ILE A 426 -10.83 21.63 -14.81
N SER A 427 -11.86 22.05 -15.54
CA SER A 427 -11.78 23.20 -16.45
C SER A 427 -11.45 24.51 -15.72
N ALA A 428 -11.94 24.69 -14.49
CA ALA A 428 -11.56 25.83 -13.66
C ALA A 428 -10.09 25.76 -13.22
N MET A 429 -9.62 24.57 -12.79
CA MET A 429 -8.22 24.36 -12.43
C MET A 429 -7.27 24.53 -13.62
N GLN A 430 -7.70 24.16 -14.82
CA GLN A 430 -6.96 24.38 -16.07
C GLN A 430 -6.67 25.87 -16.29
N VAL A 431 -7.66 26.75 -16.12
CA VAL A 431 -7.46 28.20 -16.27
C VAL A 431 -6.53 28.73 -15.17
N GLU A 432 -6.73 28.30 -13.92
CA GLU A 432 -5.89 28.72 -12.79
C GLU A 432 -4.41 28.34 -12.98
N GLN A 433 -4.15 27.13 -13.47
CA GLN A 433 -2.78 26.62 -13.61
C GLN A 433 -2.09 27.11 -14.88
N THR A 434 -2.81 27.18 -16.00
CA THR A 434 -2.21 27.45 -17.33
C THR A 434 -2.45 28.87 -17.84
N GLY A 435 -3.33 29.63 -17.19
CA GLY A 435 -3.81 30.93 -17.66
C GLY A 435 -4.85 30.86 -18.77
N GLN A 436 -5.13 29.67 -19.33
CA GLN A 436 -5.99 29.53 -20.50
C GLN A 436 -7.00 28.38 -20.35
N PRO A 437 -8.20 28.50 -20.94
CA PRO A 437 -9.12 27.37 -21.03
C PRO A 437 -8.55 26.28 -21.94
N PHE A 438 -9.07 25.06 -21.81
CA PHE A 438 -8.74 23.98 -22.74
C PHE A 438 -9.03 24.39 -24.19
N ALA A 439 -8.10 24.07 -25.09
CA ALA A 439 -8.37 24.09 -26.51
C ALA A 439 -9.10 22.79 -26.92
N SER A 440 -10.27 22.91 -27.54
CA SER A 440 -11.07 21.76 -27.99
C SER A 440 -11.20 21.68 -29.52
N GLU A 441 -11.35 20.46 -30.03
CA GLU A 441 -11.67 20.14 -31.42
C GLU A 441 -12.67 18.97 -31.48
N PRO A 442 -13.49 18.82 -32.54
CA PRO A 442 -14.36 17.65 -32.69
C PRO A 442 -13.56 16.35 -32.72
N CYS A 443 -14.03 15.32 -32.01
CA CYS A 443 -13.36 14.02 -32.01
C CYS A 443 -13.50 13.28 -33.35
N ALA A 444 -12.40 12.71 -33.85
CA ALA A 444 -12.40 11.89 -35.07
C ALA A 444 -13.02 10.48 -34.89
N GLY A 445 -13.26 10.07 -33.63
CA GLY A 445 -14.00 8.87 -33.22
C GLY A 445 -14.38 9.00 -31.74
N ALA A 446 -15.60 8.62 -31.35
CA ALA A 446 -16.12 8.75 -29.97
C ALA A 446 -15.19 8.07 -28.93
N ASP A 447 -14.97 8.56 -27.70
CA ASP A 447 -15.29 9.85 -27.04
C ASP A 447 -14.02 10.42 -26.36
N GLU A 448 -13.96 11.73 -26.27
CA GLU A 448 -13.51 12.51 -25.12
C GLU A 448 -14.67 13.51 -24.88
N ALA A 449 -15.01 13.87 -23.64
CA ALA A 449 -16.36 14.31 -23.19
C ALA A 449 -17.30 14.99 -24.22
N ASP A 450 -18.51 14.43 -24.40
CA ASP A 450 -19.59 14.95 -25.25
C ASP A 450 -19.20 15.21 -26.73
N GLY A 451 -18.26 14.40 -27.25
CA GLY A 451 -17.79 14.47 -28.64
C GLY A 451 -16.72 15.55 -28.90
N GLN A 452 -16.20 16.19 -27.85
CA GLN A 452 -15.13 17.19 -27.90
C GLN A 452 -13.81 16.61 -27.37
N CYS A 453 -12.75 16.77 -28.13
CA CYS A 453 -11.42 16.27 -27.81
C CYS A 453 -10.48 17.44 -27.51
N ASN A 454 -9.50 17.23 -26.63
CA ASN A 454 -8.47 18.24 -26.40
C ASN A 454 -7.52 18.35 -27.62
N ALA A 455 -7.41 19.56 -28.17
CA ALA A 455 -6.72 19.84 -29.43
C ALA A 455 -5.18 19.89 -29.33
N LYS A 456 -4.61 19.99 -28.12
CA LYS A 456 -3.17 20.23 -27.87
C LYS A 456 -2.26 19.12 -28.39
N GLY A 457 -2.68 17.87 -28.22
CA GLY A 457 -1.87 16.70 -28.59
C GLY A 457 -0.56 16.58 -27.78
N LEU A 458 0.45 15.92 -28.35
CA LEU A 458 1.77 15.73 -27.72
C LEU A 458 2.77 16.77 -28.24
N SER A 459 3.38 17.53 -27.35
CA SER A 459 4.35 18.58 -27.71
C SER A 459 5.73 18.02 -28.08
N ALA A 460 6.63 18.89 -28.55
CA ALA A 460 8.04 18.54 -28.75
C ALA A 460 8.76 18.17 -27.43
N LEU A 461 8.38 18.79 -26.31
CA LEU A 461 8.88 18.41 -24.98
C LEU A 461 8.26 17.08 -24.51
N GLY A 462 6.98 16.84 -24.80
CA GLY A 462 6.33 15.54 -24.52
C GLY A 462 6.97 14.40 -25.30
N SER A 463 7.24 14.60 -26.58
CA SER A 463 7.98 13.64 -27.41
C SER A 463 9.39 13.38 -26.88
N TYR A 464 10.07 14.43 -26.41
CA TYR A 464 11.36 14.30 -25.72
C TYR A 464 11.24 13.47 -24.44
N LEU A 465 10.26 13.77 -23.57
CA LEU A 465 10.00 13.02 -22.34
C LEU A 465 9.73 11.53 -22.62
N VAL A 466 8.87 11.20 -23.58
CA VAL A 466 8.60 9.81 -24.01
C VAL A 466 9.91 9.11 -24.38
N GLY A 467 10.76 9.76 -25.18
CA GLY A 467 12.09 9.25 -25.52
C GLY A 467 12.97 9.01 -24.28
N ARG A 468 12.92 9.89 -23.27
CA ARG A 468 13.65 9.75 -22.01
C ARG A 468 13.11 8.63 -21.13
N LEU A 469 11.79 8.41 -21.09
CA LEU A 469 11.17 7.30 -20.37
C LEU A 469 11.60 5.95 -20.98
N ILE A 470 11.56 5.84 -22.31
CA ILE A 470 12.05 4.67 -23.06
C ILE A 470 13.54 4.44 -22.77
N ALA A 471 14.37 5.47 -22.88
CA ALA A 471 15.82 5.38 -22.64
C ALA A 471 16.18 5.01 -21.19
N LYS A 472 15.29 5.30 -20.22
CA LYS A 472 15.46 4.91 -18.81
C LYS A 472 14.77 3.60 -18.44
N HIS A 473 14.12 2.93 -19.39
CA HIS A 473 13.31 1.74 -19.16
C HIS A 473 12.19 1.97 -18.13
N MET A 474 11.61 3.17 -18.12
CA MET A 474 10.42 3.50 -17.31
C MET A 474 9.16 3.17 -18.09
N LEU A 475 8.18 2.58 -17.42
CA LEU A 475 6.87 2.31 -18.01
C LEU A 475 6.15 3.64 -18.27
N ILE A 476 5.44 3.69 -19.40
CA ILE A 476 4.69 4.86 -19.84
C ILE A 476 3.21 4.56 -19.60
N GLU A 477 2.58 5.33 -18.73
CA GLU A 477 1.14 5.31 -18.48
C GLU A 477 0.47 6.23 -19.50
N ALA A 478 -0.54 5.73 -20.21
CA ALA A 478 -1.17 6.43 -21.33
C ALA A 478 -2.67 6.74 -21.13
N ASP A 479 -3.18 6.47 -19.93
CA ASP A 479 -4.46 7.01 -19.45
C ASP A 479 -4.30 8.52 -19.18
N HIS A 480 -5.41 9.25 -19.01
CA HIS A 480 -5.46 10.72 -18.90
C HIS A 480 -4.95 11.56 -20.08
N LEU A 481 -4.14 11.00 -20.99
CA LEU A 481 -3.75 11.68 -22.22
C LEU A 481 -4.94 11.91 -23.13
N SER A 482 -5.01 13.08 -23.75
CA SER A 482 -5.98 13.34 -24.81
C SER A 482 -5.86 12.32 -25.95
N GLN A 483 -6.93 12.06 -26.70
CA GLN A 483 -6.89 11.09 -27.81
C GLN A 483 -5.72 11.36 -28.78
N LYS A 484 -5.45 12.63 -29.09
CA LYS A 484 -4.38 13.08 -29.99
C LYS A 484 -2.99 12.88 -29.37
N ALA A 485 -2.83 13.19 -28.09
CA ALA A 485 -1.59 12.97 -27.36
C ALA A 485 -1.29 11.47 -27.24
N ARG A 486 -2.29 10.68 -26.83
CA ARG A 486 -2.22 9.22 -26.72
C ARG A 486 -1.87 8.58 -28.05
N ALA A 487 -2.51 8.98 -29.15
CA ALA A 487 -2.17 8.46 -30.48
C ALA A 487 -0.70 8.67 -30.85
N SER A 488 -0.14 9.84 -30.51
CA SER A 488 1.27 10.19 -30.73
C SER A 488 2.21 9.36 -29.86
N VAL A 489 1.89 9.19 -28.57
CA VAL A 489 2.64 8.32 -27.64
C VAL A 489 2.65 6.88 -28.14
N LEU A 490 1.49 6.35 -28.55
CA LEU A 490 1.38 5.01 -29.14
C LEU A 490 2.24 4.88 -30.41
N ALA A 491 2.25 5.88 -31.29
CA ALA A 491 3.07 5.85 -32.50
C ALA A 491 4.58 5.81 -32.18
N ILE A 492 5.04 6.62 -31.22
CA ILE A 492 6.44 6.60 -30.77
C ILE A 492 6.78 5.23 -30.16
N ALA A 493 5.90 4.71 -29.28
CA ALA A 493 6.08 3.42 -28.64
C ALA A 493 6.13 2.28 -29.65
N GLU A 494 5.26 2.27 -30.66
CA GLU A 494 5.25 1.28 -31.75
C GLU A 494 6.56 1.30 -32.56
N ALA A 495 6.99 2.50 -32.96
CA ALA A 495 8.24 2.68 -33.71
C ALA A 495 9.47 2.24 -32.90
N LYS A 496 9.38 2.32 -31.56
CA LYS A 496 10.42 1.86 -30.63
C LYS A 496 10.13 0.47 -30.05
N HIS A 497 9.14 -0.24 -30.59
CA HIS A 497 8.42 -1.40 -30.02
C HIS A 497 8.51 -1.53 -28.50
N TYR A 498 8.10 -0.47 -27.83
CA TYR A 498 8.11 -0.33 -26.38
C TYR A 498 6.69 -0.55 -25.85
N PRO A 499 6.49 -1.38 -24.82
CA PRO A 499 5.16 -1.58 -24.27
C PRO A 499 4.73 -0.33 -23.50
N VAL A 500 3.42 -0.05 -23.55
CA VAL A 500 2.76 1.01 -22.79
C VAL A 500 1.71 0.40 -21.85
N VAL A 501 1.33 1.17 -20.84
CA VAL A 501 0.40 0.74 -19.78
C VAL A 501 -0.84 1.59 -19.85
N SER A 502 -2.00 0.94 -19.73
CA SER A 502 -3.26 1.57 -19.35
C SER A 502 -3.66 0.94 -18.02
N SER A 503 -3.37 1.64 -16.93
CA SER A 503 -3.45 1.14 -15.56
C SER A 503 -4.82 1.31 -14.91
N HIS A 504 -5.65 2.22 -15.40
CA HIS A 504 -7.09 2.37 -15.06
C HIS A 504 -7.88 2.71 -16.34
N THR A 505 -7.97 1.73 -17.24
CA THR A 505 -8.40 1.96 -18.63
C THR A 505 -9.78 2.60 -18.75
N GLY A 506 -9.83 3.77 -19.40
CA GLY A 506 -11.06 4.54 -19.64
C GLY A 506 -11.29 5.69 -18.67
N THR A 507 -10.42 5.87 -17.67
CA THR A 507 -10.38 7.07 -16.82
C THR A 507 -9.55 8.15 -17.52
N GLY A 508 -10.00 9.42 -17.49
CA GLY A 508 -9.31 10.48 -18.22
C GLY A 508 -9.29 10.23 -19.72
N GLY A 509 -10.47 10.04 -20.32
CA GLY A 509 -10.66 9.88 -21.77
C GLY A 509 -10.69 8.44 -22.27
N GLU A 510 -11.68 8.13 -23.10
CA GLU A 510 -11.96 6.77 -23.56
C GLU A 510 -10.88 6.23 -24.49
N TRP A 511 -10.63 4.92 -24.37
CA TRP A 511 -9.76 4.20 -25.29
C TRP A 511 -10.56 3.61 -26.44
N THR A 512 -10.23 4.02 -27.67
CA THR A 512 -10.85 3.42 -28.85
C THR A 512 -10.44 1.94 -29.01
N ALA A 513 -11.31 1.14 -29.65
CA ALA A 513 -10.99 -0.26 -29.95
C ALA A 513 -9.70 -0.43 -30.77
N SER A 514 -9.38 0.55 -31.64
CA SER A 514 -8.13 0.57 -32.40
C SER A 514 -6.90 0.77 -31.49
N GLN A 515 -6.96 1.74 -30.57
CA GLN A 515 -5.87 1.99 -29.62
C GLN A 515 -5.65 0.80 -28.68
N LEU A 516 -6.72 0.16 -28.19
CA LEU A 516 -6.60 -1.04 -27.35
C LEU A 516 -5.97 -2.21 -28.10
N ARG A 517 -6.32 -2.42 -29.38
CA ARG A 517 -5.66 -3.43 -30.21
C ARG A 517 -4.16 -3.15 -30.38
N ARG A 518 -3.78 -1.89 -30.61
CA ARG A 518 -2.38 -1.44 -30.70
C ARG A 518 -1.62 -1.67 -29.38
N LEU A 519 -2.22 -1.28 -28.26
CA LEU A 519 -1.69 -1.52 -26.90
C LEU A 519 -1.30 -2.99 -26.69
N TYR A 520 -2.23 -3.92 -26.96
CA TYR A 520 -1.98 -5.34 -26.80
C TYR A 520 -0.97 -5.88 -27.82
N ALA A 521 -1.00 -5.42 -29.08
CA ALA A 521 -0.07 -5.85 -30.12
C ALA A 521 1.40 -5.49 -29.80
N MET A 522 1.63 -4.40 -29.08
CA MET A 522 2.97 -4.03 -28.58
C MET A 522 3.40 -4.80 -27.32
N GLY A 523 2.55 -5.69 -26.81
CA GLY A 523 2.79 -6.37 -25.54
C GLY A 523 2.61 -5.47 -24.31
N GLY A 524 1.86 -4.37 -24.45
CA GLY A 524 1.33 -3.58 -23.34
C GLY A 524 0.22 -4.30 -22.59
N LEU A 525 -0.33 -3.63 -21.57
CA LEU A 525 -1.37 -4.20 -20.71
C LEU A 525 -2.39 -3.14 -20.32
N ALA A 526 -3.66 -3.53 -20.38
CA ALA A 526 -4.79 -2.76 -19.86
C ALA A 526 -5.28 -3.33 -18.53
N SER A 527 -6.09 -2.56 -17.82
CA SER A 527 -6.79 -2.98 -16.62
C SER A 527 -8.31 -2.88 -16.80
N ALA A 528 -9.04 -3.64 -16.00
CA ALA A 528 -10.46 -3.39 -15.80
C ALA A 528 -10.60 -2.46 -14.60
N THR A 529 -11.23 -1.31 -14.80
CA THR A 529 -11.61 -0.41 -13.70
C THR A 529 -12.54 -1.13 -12.73
N SER A 530 -12.42 -0.79 -11.45
CA SER A 530 -13.21 -1.41 -10.40
C SER A 530 -14.71 -1.34 -10.69
N ASP A 531 -15.41 -2.43 -10.40
CA ASP A 531 -16.86 -2.50 -10.47
C ASP A 531 -17.35 -3.65 -9.59
N ALA A 532 -18.65 -3.74 -9.41
CA ALA A 532 -19.24 -4.92 -8.81
C ALA A 532 -19.04 -6.16 -9.70
N ALA A 533 -19.16 -7.36 -9.13
CA ALA A 533 -18.73 -8.59 -9.80
C ALA A 533 -19.36 -8.85 -11.21
N PRO A 534 -20.66 -8.62 -11.46
CA PRO A 534 -21.26 -8.80 -12.79
C PRO A 534 -20.66 -7.84 -13.83
N GLU A 535 -20.57 -6.56 -13.50
CA GLU A 535 -20.10 -5.49 -14.36
C GLU A 535 -18.59 -5.63 -14.62
N LEU A 536 -17.81 -5.95 -13.59
CA LEU A 536 -16.38 -6.26 -13.72
C LEU A 536 -16.16 -7.49 -14.62
N THR A 537 -17.03 -8.51 -14.49
CA THR A 537 -17.00 -9.68 -15.37
C THR A 537 -17.28 -9.29 -16.83
N ALA A 538 -18.28 -8.45 -17.07
CA ALA A 538 -18.63 -7.96 -18.40
C ALA A 538 -17.51 -7.11 -19.01
N LYS A 539 -16.91 -6.20 -18.22
CA LYS A 539 -15.73 -5.42 -18.62
C LYS A 539 -14.60 -6.36 -19.06
N ILE A 540 -14.18 -7.32 -18.21
CA ILE A 540 -13.12 -8.28 -18.55
C ILE A 540 -13.45 -9.07 -19.82
N ALA A 541 -14.70 -9.50 -20.02
CA ALA A 541 -15.10 -10.22 -21.22
C ALA A 541 -14.95 -9.35 -22.49
N ARG A 542 -15.31 -8.06 -22.44
CA ARG A 542 -15.16 -7.11 -23.55
C ARG A 542 -13.70 -6.96 -23.98
N PHE A 543 -12.78 -6.84 -23.02
CA PHE A 543 -11.36 -6.64 -23.33
C PHE A 543 -10.71 -7.80 -24.09
N ARG A 544 -11.26 -9.02 -23.99
CA ARG A 544 -10.81 -10.17 -24.78
C ARG A 544 -10.90 -9.89 -26.29
N GLY A 545 -11.90 -9.10 -26.71
CA GLY A 545 -12.10 -8.74 -28.12
C GLY A 545 -11.02 -7.83 -28.72
N TYR A 546 -10.17 -7.24 -27.89
CA TYR A 546 -9.08 -6.36 -28.34
C TYR A 546 -7.73 -7.08 -28.47
N VAL A 547 -7.67 -8.36 -28.11
CA VAL A 547 -6.42 -9.14 -28.20
C VAL A 547 -6.38 -9.89 -29.53
N GLY A 548 -5.33 -9.62 -30.32
CA GLY A 548 -5.13 -10.29 -31.60
C GLY A 548 -4.70 -11.76 -31.46
N PRO A 549 -4.79 -12.55 -32.55
CA PRO A 549 -4.28 -13.93 -32.57
C PRO A 549 -2.82 -14.02 -32.11
N GLY A 550 -2.48 -15.09 -31.37
CA GLY A 550 -1.12 -15.32 -30.88
C GLY A 550 -0.72 -14.60 -29.58
N HIS A 551 -1.59 -13.75 -29.02
CA HIS A 551 -1.36 -13.08 -27.74
C HIS A 551 -2.24 -13.70 -26.64
N ASN A 552 -1.67 -13.90 -25.45
CA ASN A 552 -2.43 -14.37 -24.30
C ASN A 552 -3.21 -13.22 -23.68
N PHE A 553 -4.54 -13.32 -23.64
CA PHE A 553 -5.37 -12.35 -22.94
C PHE A 553 -5.10 -12.39 -21.43
N CYS A 554 -4.69 -11.26 -20.89
CA CYS A 554 -4.54 -10.97 -19.47
C CYS A 554 -4.99 -9.52 -19.26
N ILE A 555 -5.52 -9.23 -18.08
CA ILE A 555 -6.03 -7.91 -17.72
C ILE A 555 -5.84 -7.67 -16.23
N GLY A 556 -5.27 -6.53 -15.84
CA GLY A 556 -5.15 -6.16 -14.43
C GLY A 556 -6.46 -5.67 -13.84
N LEU A 557 -6.47 -5.46 -12.52
CA LEU A 557 -7.41 -4.54 -11.88
C LEU A 557 -6.81 -3.13 -11.95
N GLY A 558 -7.62 -2.10 -12.17
CA GLY A 558 -7.24 -0.71 -11.91
C GLY A 558 -8.21 -0.18 -10.89
N SER A 559 -7.88 -0.31 -9.60
CA SER A 559 -8.84 0.00 -8.54
C SER A 559 -9.07 1.49 -8.38
N ASP A 560 -8.05 2.29 -8.68
CA ASP A 560 -8.07 3.74 -8.56
C ASP A 560 -8.52 4.23 -7.17
N THR A 561 -8.31 3.39 -6.15
CA THR A 561 -8.73 3.71 -4.79
C THR A 561 -7.89 4.85 -4.25
N GLY A 562 -8.57 5.92 -3.83
CA GLY A 562 -7.93 7.19 -3.42
C GLY A 562 -7.61 8.14 -4.58
N GLY A 563 -8.09 7.86 -5.80
CA GLY A 563 -7.90 8.69 -7.00
C GLY A 563 -8.91 9.81 -7.20
N PHE A 564 -9.75 10.12 -6.19
CA PHE A 564 -11.00 10.88 -6.33
C PHE A 564 -12.04 10.19 -7.20
N ASN A 565 -12.29 8.92 -6.90
CA ASN A 565 -13.28 8.06 -7.55
C ASN A 565 -14.14 7.37 -6.48
N ALA A 566 -15.44 7.22 -6.76
CA ALA A 566 -16.31 6.36 -5.95
C ALA A 566 -16.06 4.88 -6.24
N LEU A 567 -15.72 4.12 -5.20
CA LEU A 567 -15.58 2.67 -5.28
C LEU A 567 -16.93 1.98 -5.52
N PRO A 568 -16.94 0.74 -6.00
CA PRO A 568 -18.18 0.05 -6.35
C PRO A 568 -19.15 -0.07 -5.17
N GLY A 569 -20.38 0.40 -5.35
CA GLY A 569 -21.45 0.21 -4.37
C GLY A 569 -21.94 -1.22 -4.24
N PRO A 570 -22.88 -1.50 -3.32
CA PRO A 570 -23.52 -2.80 -3.24
C PRO A 570 -24.23 -3.11 -4.56
N ARG A 571 -24.19 -4.37 -4.98
CA ARG A 571 -24.95 -4.79 -6.17
C ARG A 571 -26.45 -4.55 -5.97
N ALA A 572 -27.12 -4.16 -7.03
CA ALA A 572 -28.57 -4.01 -7.04
C ALA A 572 -29.31 -5.31 -6.65
N ASP A 573 -28.76 -6.49 -7.00
CA ASP A 573 -29.33 -7.80 -6.67
C ASP A 573 -28.82 -8.41 -5.34
N ALA A 574 -28.01 -7.69 -4.55
CA ALA A 574 -27.37 -8.24 -3.35
C ALA A 574 -28.38 -8.72 -2.30
N ARG A 575 -29.59 -8.14 -2.26
CA ARG A 575 -30.66 -8.56 -1.34
C ARG A 575 -31.21 -9.96 -1.67
N SER A 576 -31.34 -10.29 -2.96
CA SER A 576 -31.90 -11.57 -3.42
C SER A 576 -30.81 -12.62 -3.67
N HIS A 577 -29.62 -12.20 -4.11
CA HIS A 577 -28.51 -13.08 -4.47
C HIS A 577 -27.20 -12.69 -3.77
N PRO A 578 -27.16 -12.55 -2.44
CA PRO A 578 -25.99 -12.03 -1.74
C PRO A 578 -24.74 -12.91 -1.93
N LEU A 579 -23.56 -12.29 -1.86
CA LEU A 579 -22.33 -13.01 -1.52
C LEU A 579 -22.53 -13.68 -0.16
N ARG A 580 -22.37 -15.01 -0.14
CA ARG A 580 -22.45 -15.80 1.09
C ARG A 580 -21.08 -15.95 1.74
N TYR A 581 -21.01 -15.59 3.02
CA TYR A 581 -19.84 -15.81 3.87
C TYR A 581 -20.00 -17.11 4.70
N PRO A 582 -18.90 -17.84 4.99
CA PRO A 582 -17.55 -17.61 4.47
C PRO A 582 -17.39 -18.07 3.01
N PHE A 583 -16.48 -17.43 2.28
CA PHE A 583 -16.04 -17.88 0.96
C PHE A 583 -14.54 -18.23 0.95
N ARG A 584 -14.04 -18.80 -0.15
CA ARG A 584 -12.62 -19.15 -0.31
C ARG A 584 -11.96 -18.30 -1.40
N SER A 585 -10.67 -18.00 -1.23
CA SER A 585 -9.83 -17.37 -2.26
C SER A 585 -9.86 -18.15 -3.58
N TYR A 586 -9.48 -17.50 -4.68
CA TYR A 586 -9.13 -18.22 -5.90
C TYR A 586 -8.00 -19.22 -5.60
N GLY A 587 -8.19 -20.49 -5.94
CA GLY A 587 -7.30 -21.60 -5.54
C GLY A 587 -7.57 -22.22 -4.17
N GLY A 588 -8.57 -21.74 -3.41
CA GLY A 588 -9.19 -22.45 -2.28
C GLY A 588 -8.43 -22.46 -0.94
N LYS A 589 -7.29 -21.77 -0.83
CA LYS A 589 -6.32 -21.90 0.29
C LYS A 589 -6.58 -20.96 1.47
N VAL A 590 -7.28 -19.85 1.24
CA VAL A 590 -7.64 -18.87 2.28
C VAL A 590 -9.16 -18.79 2.37
N THR A 591 -9.70 -18.78 3.58
CA THR A 591 -11.12 -18.61 3.85
C THR A 591 -11.34 -17.19 4.39
N PHE A 592 -12.34 -16.51 3.84
CA PHE A 592 -12.74 -15.16 4.22
C PHE A 592 -14.10 -15.16 4.89
N VAL A 593 -14.20 -14.41 5.97
CA VAL A 593 -15.44 -13.92 6.57
C VAL A 593 -15.51 -12.41 6.35
N ARG A 594 -16.64 -11.80 6.74
CA ARG A 594 -16.79 -10.36 6.77
C ARG A 594 -15.60 -9.71 7.49
N GLU A 595 -15.09 -8.64 6.90
CA GLU A 595 -14.02 -7.85 7.51
C GLU A 595 -14.56 -7.14 8.76
N ARG A 596 -13.73 -7.01 9.79
CA ARG A 596 -14.09 -6.23 10.97
C ARG A 596 -12.98 -5.25 11.30
N THR A 597 -13.29 -3.97 11.27
CA THR A 597 -12.40 -2.92 11.76
C THR A 597 -13.07 -2.20 12.92
N GLY A 598 -12.43 -2.26 14.10
CA GLY A 598 -13.00 -1.70 15.32
C GLY A 598 -14.32 -2.39 15.67
N GLN A 599 -15.39 -1.61 15.77
CA GLN A 599 -16.74 -2.09 16.09
C GLN A 599 -17.54 -2.44 14.83
N ARG A 600 -17.18 -1.89 13.66
CA ARG A 600 -17.88 -2.12 12.38
C ARG A 600 -17.50 -3.47 11.78
N VAL A 601 -18.50 -4.15 11.24
CA VAL A 601 -18.33 -5.32 10.37
C VAL A 601 -18.74 -4.88 8.98
N PHE A 602 -17.80 -4.93 8.03
CA PHE A 602 -18.08 -4.58 6.65
C PHE A 602 -18.62 -5.78 5.88
N ASP A 603 -19.68 -5.56 5.11
CA ASP A 603 -20.35 -6.53 4.27
C ASP A 603 -20.51 -5.95 2.86
N LEU A 604 -19.86 -6.57 1.88
CA LEU A 604 -19.99 -6.20 0.45
C LEU A 604 -21.45 -6.02 -0.02
N ASN A 605 -22.38 -6.81 0.54
CA ASN A 605 -23.79 -6.79 0.13
C ASN A 605 -24.55 -5.53 0.57
N THR A 606 -24.04 -4.81 1.57
CA THR A 606 -24.69 -3.60 2.13
C THR A 606 -23.80 -2.36 2.07
N ASP A 607 -22.49 -2.54 2.20
CA ASP A 607 -21.51 -1.46 2.22
C ASP A 607 -20.83 -1.24 0.86
N GLY A 608 -20.96 -2.19 -0.09
CA GLY A 608 -20.16 -2.19 -1.31
C GLY A 608 -18.67 -2.31 -0.96
N VAL A 609 -17.81 -1.71 -1.77
CA VAL A 609 -16.37 -1.61 -1.52
C VAL A 609 -16.11 -0.33 -0.73
N ALA A 610 -16.52 -0.29 0.54
CA ALA A 610 -16.26 0.83 1.44
C ALA A 610 -14.76 1.12 1.65
N HIS A 611 -13.91 0.10 1.59
CA HIS A 611 -12.46 0.26 1.66
C HIS A 611 -11.76 -0.80 0.81
N TYR A 612 -10.49 -0.57 0.47
CA TYR A 612 -9.69 -1.43 -0.43
C TYR A 612 -9.75 -2.93 -0.07
N GLY A 613 -9.79 -3.23 1.22
CA GLY A 613 -9.89 -4.60 1.75
C GLY A 613 -11.04 -5.42 1.19
N LEU A 614 -12.12 -4.78 0.71
CA LEU A 614 -13.33 -5.45 0.21
C LEU A 614 -13.22 -5.88 -1.27
N PHE A 615 -12.15 -5.54 -1.98
CA PHE A 615 -11.86 -6.17 -3.29
C PHE A 615 -11.66 -7.68 -3.19
N ALA A 616 -11.22 -8.18 -2.03
CA ALA A 616 -11.19 -9.61 -1.78
C ALA A 616 -12.61 -10.24 -1.76
N ASP A 617 -13.64 -9.49 -1.33
CA ASP A 617 -15.05 -9.91 -1.40
C ASP A 617 -15.61 -9.78 -2.81
N VAL A 618 -15.25 -8.74 -3.58
CA VAL A 618 -15.62 -8.66 -5.00
C VAL A 618 -15.11 -9.88 -5.77
N ILE A 619 -13.85 -10.27 -5.55
CA ILE A 619 -13.29 -11.51 -6.13
C ILE A 619 -14.04 -12.74 -5.59
N GLY A 620 -14.34 -12.77 -4.28
CA GLY A 620 -15.17 -13.80 -3.66
C GLY A 620 -16.52 -13.97 -4.35
N ASP A 621 -17.17 -12.86 -4.65
CA ASP A 621 -18.46 -12.79 -5.31
C ASP A 621 -18.37 -13.27 -6.76
N MET A 622 -17.35 -12.83 -7.52
CA MET A 622 -17.05 -13.40 -8.84
C MET A 622 -16.89 -14.93 -8.79
N LEU A 623 -16.24 -15.49 -7.76
CA LEU A 623 -16.05 -16.95 -7.65
C LEU A 623 -17.35 -17.73 -7.49
N THR A 624 -18.39 -17.11 -6.92
CA THR A 624 -19.70 -17.76 -6.76
C THR A 624 -20.54 -17.74 -8.04
N ARG A 625 -20.15 -16.93 -9.02
CA ARG A 625 -20.93 -16.68 -10.24
C ARG A 625 -20.40 -17.48 -11.42
N GLN A 626 -21.28 -18.25 -12.05
CA GLN A 626 -20.96 -19.04 -13.24
C GLN A 626 -20.38 -18.17 -14.38
N ALA A 627 -20.96 -16.99 -14.59
CA ALA A 627 -20.56 -16.05 -15.65
C ALA A 627 -19.10 -15.59 -15.51
N SER A 628 -18.56 -15.54 -14.29
CA SER A 628 -17.21 -15.03 -14.01
C SER A 628 -16.11 -16.07 -14.17
N ARG A 629 -16.45 -17.35 -14.43
CA ARG A 629 -15.47 -18.44 -14.57
C ARG A 629 -14.39 -18.15 -15.62
N ASN A 630 -14.74 -17.45 -16.70
CA ASN A 630 -13.84 -17.10 -17.79
C ASN A 630 -13.10 -15.76 -17.59
N ALA A 631 -13.53 -14.95 -16.61
CA ALA A 631 -12.94 -13.66 -16.27
C ALA A 631 -11.83 -13.77 -15.23
N LEU A 632 -11.93 -14.73 -14.30
CA LEU A 632 -10.94 -14.92 -13.24
C LEU A 632 -9.55 -15.38 -13.74
N PRO A 633 -9.40 -16.33 -14.67
CA PRO A 633 -8.08 -16.74 -15.16
C PRO A 633 -7.23 -15.60 -15.77
N PRO A 634 -7.73 -14.76 -16.71
CA PRO A 634 -6.92 -13.66 -17.23
C PRO A 634 -6.59 -12.61 -16.16
N LEU A 635 -7.50 -12.37 -15.20
CA LEU A 635 -7.22 -11.51 -14.05
C LEU A 635 -6.11 -12.08 -13.16
N PHE A 636 -6.16 -13.36 -12.79
CA PHE A 636 -5.15 -14.01 -11.94
C PHE A 636 -3.85 -14.41 -12.65
N HIS A 637 -3.72 -14.10 -13.94
CA HIS A 637 -2.46 -14.14 -14.69
C HIS A 637 -1.85 -12.75 -14.89
N SER A 638 -2.55 -11.67 -14.52
CA SER A 638 -2.11 -10.30 -14.79
C SER A 638 -0.81 -9.92 -14.08
N ALA A 639 -0.50 -10.47 -12.90
CA ALA A 639 0.81 -10.23 -12.27
C ALA A 639 1.96 -10.78 -13.13
N GLU A 640 1.80 -11.97 -13.73
CA GLU A 640 2.79 -12.51 -14.65
C GLU A 640 2.85 -11.70 -15.95
N ALA A 641 1.69 -11.29 -16.48
CA ALA A 641 1.62 -10.46 -17.69
C ALA A 641 2.34 -9.11 -17.49
N TYR A 642 2.10 -8.43 -16.37
CA TYR A 642 2.75 -7.17 -16.00
C TYR A 642 4.27 -7.36 -15.87
N LEU A 643 4.73 -8.43 -15.21
CA LEU A 643 6.17 -8.73 -15.11
C LEU A 643 6.83 -8.96 -16.47
N ARG A 644 6.13 -9.63 -17.41
CA ARG A 644 6.62 -9.85 -18.77
C ARG A 644 6.67 -8.55 -19.57
N MET A 645 5.63 -7.75 -19.50
CA MET A 645 5.59 -6.41 -20.11
C MET A 645 6.75 -5.55 -19.58
N TRP A 646 6.92 -5.48 -18.27
CA TRP A 646 8.00 -4.70 -17.65
C TRP A 646 9.40 -5.25 -18.00
N ALA A 647 9.55 -6.57 -18.14
CA ALA A 647 10.79 -7.16 -18.65
C ALA A 647 11.08 -6.76 -20.10
N ARG A 648 10.07 -6.67 -20.98
CA ARG A 648 10.26 -6.19 -22.36
C ARG A 648 10.75 -4.74 -22.38
N ALA A 649 10.17 -3.88 -21.54
CA ALA A 649 10.63 -2.50 -21.37
C ALA A 649 12.09 -2.42 -20.87
N ALA A 650 12.49 -3.31 -19.95
CA ALA A 650 13.80 -3.30 -19.31
C ALA A 650 14.94 -3.99 -20.09
N HIS A 651 14.65 -4.87 -21.04
CA HIS A 651 15.65 -5.68 -21.75
C HIS A 651 16.02 -5.18 -23.15
N ARG A 652 15.44 -4.08 -23.62
CA ARG A 652 15.82 -3.51 -24.90
C ARG A 652 17.17 -2.82 -24.80
N ARG A 653 18.14 -3.32 -25.57
CA ARG A 653 19.40 -2.66 -25.90
C ARG A 653 19.22 -1.84 -27.16
#